data_AF-Q7Z8N7-F1
#
_entry.id   AF-Q7Z8N7-F1
#
_cell.length_a   1.000
_cell.length_b   1.000
_cell.length_c   1.000
_cell.angle_alpha   90.00
_cell.angle_beta   90.00
_cell.angle_gamma   90.00
#
_symmetry.space_group_name_H-M   'P 1'
#
loop_
_entity.id
_entity.type
_entity.pdbx_description
1 polymer ?
#
loop_
_entity_poly.entity_id
_entity_poly.type
_entity_poly.pdbx_seq_one_letter_code
_entity_poly.pdbx_strand_id
1 'polypeptide(L)'
;GEIWVDSPSLSGGFWQLQKHTETIFHARPYRFVEGSPTPQLLELEFLRTGLLGFIVEGKIFVLGLYEDRIRQRVEWVENGQLEAEHRYFFVQHLVTSIMKAVPKIYDCSSFDSYVNGEYLPIILIETQAASTAPTNPGGPPQQLDIPFLDSLSERCMEVLYQEHHLRVYCVMITAPNTLPRVIKNGRREIGNMLCRREFDNGSLPCVHVKFGVERSVQNIALGDDPAGGMWSFEASMARQQFLMLQDKQYSGVDHREVVIDDRTSTPLNQFSNIHDLMQWRVSRQAEELAYCTVDGRGKEGKGVNWKKFDQKVAGVAMYLKNKVKVQAGDHLLLMYTHSEEFVYAVHACFVLGAVCIPMAPIDQNRLNEDAPALLHILADFKVKAILVNADVDHLMKIKQVSQHIKQSAAILKISVPNTYSTTKPPKQSSGCRDLKLTIRPAWIQAGFPVLVWTYWTPDQRRIAVQLGHSQIMALCKVQKETCQMTSTRPVLGCVRSTIGLGFLHTCLMGIFLAAPTYLVSPVDFAQNPNILFQTLSRYKIKDAYATSQMLDHAIARGAGKSMALHELKNLMIATDGRPRVDVYQRVRVHFAPANLDRTAINTVYSHVLNPMVASRSYMCIEPVELHLDVHALRRGLVMPVDPDTEPNALLVQDSGMVPVSTQISIVNPETNQLCLNGEYGEIWVQSEANAYSFYMSKERLDAERFNGRTIDGDPNVRYVRTGDLGF
;
A
#
# COMPACT_ATOMS: atom_id res chain seq x y z
N GLY A 1 24.68 44.18 -12.06
CA GLY A 1 23.47 44.36 -11.22
C GLY A 1 22.27 44.60 -12.12
N GLU A 2 21.09 44.86 -11.57
CA GLU A 2 19.96 45.35 -12.38
C GLU A 2 20.25 46.76 -12.89
N ILE A 3 19.87 47.04 -14.14
CA ILE A 3 20.00 48.34 -14.79
C ILE A 3 18.81 49.18 -14.34
N TRP A 4 19.10 50.24 -13.59
CA TRP A 4 18.12 51.21 -13.11
C TRP A 4 18.34 52.52 -13.88
N VAL A 5 17.26 53.11 -14.38
CA VAL A 5 17.32 54.27 -15.28
C VAL A 5 16.62 55.45 -14.64
N ASP A 6 17.29 56.60 -14.61
CA ASP A 6 16.69 57.90 -14.34
C ASP A 6 16.79 58.75 -15.61
N SER A 7 15.67 59.36 -16.04
CA SER A 7 15.59 60.16 -17.25
C SER A 7 14.38 61.10 -17.23
N PRO A 8 14.48 62.33 -17.77
CA PRO A 8 13.34 63.21 -17.98
C PRO A 8 12.25 62.63 -18.91
N SER A 9 12.56 61.55 -19.65
CA SER A 9 11.66 60.90 -20.62
C SER A 9 10.99 59.64 -20.09
N LEU A 10 11.10 59.33 -18.79
CA LEU A 10 10.41 58.19 -18.19
C LEU A 10 8.89 58.38 -18.29
N SER A 11 8.16 57.30 -18.58
CA SER A 11 6.70 57.32 -18.49
C SER A 11 6.27 57.42 -17.02
N GLY A 12 5.12 58.04 -16.73
CA GLY A 12 4.64 58.26 -15.36
C GLY A 12 4.15 57.00 -14.61
N GLY A 13 4.46 55.79 -15.10
CA GLY A 13 4.03 54.53 -14.49
C GLY A 13 3.10 53.66 -15.32
N PHE A 14 2.66 52.56 -14.71
CA PHE A 14 1.68 51.65 -15.29
C PHE A 14 0.25 52.17 -15.11
N TRP A 15 -0.57 52.04 -16.16
CA TRP A 15 -1.99 52.38 -16.12
C TRP A 15 -2.76 51.48 -15.15
N GLN A 16 -3.46 52.07 -14.17
CA GLN A 16 -4.24 51.39 -13.11
C GLN A 16 -3.47 50.40 -12.20
N LEU A 17 -2.14 50.42 -12.22
CA LEU A 17 -1.32 49.52 -11.39
C LEU A 17 -0.43 50.33 -10.42
N GLN A 18 -1.05 51.13 -9.55
CA GLN A 18 -0.36 52.10 -8.69
C GLN A 18 0.72 51.48 -7.79
N LYS A 19 0.50 50.27 -7.26
CA LYS A 19 1.52 49.55 -6.46
C LYS A 19 2.74 49.13 -7.30
N HIS A 20 2.54 48.72 -8.55
CA HIS A 20 3.64 48.36 -9.44
C HIS A 20 4.36 49.62 -9.94
N THR A 21 3.62 50.69 -10.22
CA THR A 21 4.22 52.01 -10.50
C THR A 21 5.17 52.42 -9.38
N GLU A 22 4.71 52.41 -8.13
CA GLU A 22 5.55 52.80 -6.98
C GLU A 22 6.82 51.95 -6.87
N THR A 23 6.68 50.63 -6.99
CA THR A 23 7.81 49.70 -6.80
C THR A 23 8.79 49.63 -7.97
N ILE A 24 8.37 49.99 -9.19
CA ILE A 24 9.17 49.86 -10.41
C ILE A 24 9.64 51.22 -10.92
N PHE A 25 8.81 52.26 -10.92
CA PHE A 25 9.15 53.59 -11.45
C PHE A 25 9.77 54.53 -10.42
N HIS A 26 9.54 54.29 -9.13
CA HIS A 26 10.04 55.12 -8.03
C HIS A 26 11.01 54.36 -7.12
N ALA A 27 11.79 53.44 -7.69
CA ALA A 27 12.71 52.62 -6.91
C ALA A 27 13.92 53.42 -6.42
N ARG A 28 14.29 53.23 -5.15
CA ARG A 28 15.34 54.00 -4.48
C ARG A 28 16.49 53.10 -4.03
N PRO A 29 17.74 53.36 -4.46
CA PRO A 29 18.88 52.54 -4.09
C PRO A 29 19.40 52.90 -2.70
N TYR A 30 20.13 51.96 -2.11
CA TYR A 30 20.84 52.15 -0.87
C TYR A 30 22.34 52.29 -1.13
N ARG A 31 23.00 53.16 -0.35
CA ARG A 31 24.44 53.37 -0.34
C ARG A 31 24.99 53.00 1.03
N PHE A 32 26.08 52.24 1.05
CA PHE A 32 26.89 52.09 2.25
C PHE A 32 27.87 53.27 2.36
N VAL A 33 27.95 53.86 3.54
CA VAL A 33 28.94 54.89 3.86
C VAL A 33 30.01 54.24 4.71
N GLU A 34 31.27 54.46 4.34
CA GLU A 34 32.43 53.89 5.02
C GLU A 34 32.39 54.26 6.52
N GLY A 35 32.47 53.26 7.40
CA GLY A 35 32.33 53.43 8.86
C GLY A 35 30.91 53.29 9.42
N SER A 36 29.87 53.11 8.59
CA SER A 36 28.49 52.84 9.03
C SER A 36 28.01 51.46 8.54
N PRO A 37 27.60 50.54 9.43
CA PRO A 37 27.04 49.25 9.03
C PRO A 37 25.61 49.36 8.47
N THR A 38 24.95 50.50 8.67
CA THR A 38 23.58 50.73 8.20
C THR A 38 23.61 51.40 6.82
N PRO A 39 22.96 50.81 5.80
CA PRO A 39 22.83 51.43 4.48
C PRO A 39 21.96 52.69 4.55
N GLN A 40 22.38 53.76 3.89
CA GLN A 40 21.62 55.00 3.76
C GLN A 40 20.83 54.99 2.45
N LEU A 41 19.55 55.37 2.52
CA LEU A 41 18.69 55.51 1.34
C LEU A 41 19.15 56.72 0.52
N LEU A 42 19.31 56.54 -0.79
CA LEU A 42 19.47 57.66 -1.70
C LEU A 42 18.09 58.19 -2.09
N GLU A 43 17.90 59.51 -2.02
CA GLU A 43 16.63 60.17 -2.40
C GLU A 43 16.41 60.24 -3.93
N LEU A 44 17.25 59.55 -4.71
CA LEU A 44 17.12 59.44 -6.16
C LEU A 44 16.14 58.31 -6.50
N GLU A 45 15.22 58.59 -7.42
CA GLU A 45 14.25 57.62 -7.94
C GLU A 45 14.70 57.09 -9.29
N PHE A 46 14.49 55.79 -9.50
CA PHE A 46 14.84 55.12 -10.73
C PHE A 46 13.73 54.20 -11.20
N LEU A 47 13.65 54.06 -12.53
CA LEU A 47 12.93 52.98 -13.18
C LEU A 47 13.77 51.68 -13.15
N ARG A 48 13.21 50.63 -12.55
CA ARG A 48 13.71 49.26 -12.62
C ARG A 48 13.38 48.64 -13.96
N THR A 49 14.41 48.27 -14.72
CA THR A 49 14.22 47.71 -16.06
C THR A 49 14.04 46.19 -16.07
N GLY A 50 14.35 45.50 -14.97
CA GLY A 50 14.46 44.04 -14.91
C GLY A 50 15.66 43.47 -15.68
N LEU A 51 16.41 44.29 -16.44
CA LEU A 51 17.58 43.87 -17.18
C LEU A 51 18.82 43.91 -16.28
N LEU A 52 19.67 42.89 -16.41
CA LEU A 52 20.97 42.83 -15.77
C LEU A 52 22.04 43.37 -16.72
N GLY A 53 23.01 44.07 -16.14
CA GLY A 53 24.14 44.60 -16.89
C GLY A 53 25.26 45.13 -16.00
N PHE A 54 26.28 45.67 -16.67
CA PHE A 54 27.45 46.30 -16.08
C PHE A 54 27.96 47.42 -16.98
N ILE A 55 28.83 48.27 -16.43
CA ILE A 55 29.43 49.40 -17.15
C ILE A 55 30.93 49.17 -17.26
N VAL A 56 31.49 49.32 -18.47
CA VAL A 56 32.93 49.34 -18.72
C VAL A 56 33.27 50.62 -19.46
N GLU A 57 34.15 51.44 -18.90
CA GLU A 57 34.58 52.72 -19.51
C GLU A 57 33.41 53.61 -19.95
N GLY A 58 32.36 53.67 -19.12
CA GLY A 58 31.15 54.45 -19.40
C GLY A 58 30.19 53.83 -20.42
N LYS A 59 30.50 52.66 -20.99
CA LYS A 59 29.62 51.92 -21.91
C LYS A 59 28.83 50.87 -21.14
N ILE A 60 27.52 50.81 -21.37
CA ILE A 60 26.64 49.83 -20.77
C ILE A 60 26.63 48.51 -21.56
N PHE A 61 26.74 47.39 -20.85
CA PHE A 61 26.64 46.04 -21.39
C PHE A 61 25.43 45.34 -20.77
N VAL A 62 24.47 44.95 -21.60
CA VAL A 62 23.22 44.31 -21.18
C VAL A 62 23.32 42.80 -21.36
N LEU A 63 23.02 42.05 -20.31
CA LEU A 63 23.14 40.58 -20.27
C LEU A 63 21.81 39.85 -20.45
N GLY A 64 20.68 40.45 -20.03
CA GLY A 64 19.36 39.83 -20.15
C GLY A 64 18.46 40.13 -18.96
N LEU A 65 17.26 39.53 -18.91
CA LEU A 65 16.32 39.74 -17.81
C LEU A 65 16.75 38.95 -16.57
N TYR A 66 16.51 39.52 -15.39
CA TYR A 66 16.75 38.87 -14.10
C TYR A 66 15.93 37.59 -13.92
N GLU A 67 14.71 37.57 -14.46
CA GLU A 67 13.76 36.45 -14.39
C GLU A 67 14.11 35.32 -15.37
N ASP A 68 14.85 35.62 -16.44
CA ASP A 68 15.32 34.65 -17.45
C ASP A 68 16.64 33.98 -17.04
N ARG A 69 16.83 33.75 -15.74
CA ARG A 69 18.00 33.07 -15.19
C ARG A 69 17.63 31.69 -14.67
N ILE A 70 18.31 30.69 -15.19
CA ILE A 70 18.29 29.34 -14.64
C ILE A 70 19.33 29.25 -13.54
N ARG A 71 18.92 28.71 -12.40
CA ARG A 71 19.82 28.38 -11.29
C ARG A 71 20.09 26.87 -11.30
N GLN A 72 21.32 26.48 -10.98
CA GLN A 72 21.66 25.08 -10.75
C GLN A 72 22.65 24.97 -9.59
N ARG A 73 22.33 24.09 -8.63
CA ARG A 73 23.24 23.76 -7.52
C ARG A 73 24.44 23.00 -8.06
N VAL A 74 25.62 23.29 -7.54
CA VAL A 74 26.87 22.60 -7.85
C VAL A 74 27.58 22.36 -6.53
N GLU A 75 27.95 21.11 -6.29
CA GLU A 75 28.72 20.72 -5.11
C GLU A 75 30.21 20.68 -5.49
N TRP A 76 31.04 21.31 -4.68
CA TRP A 76 32.49 21.23 -4.81
C TRP A 76 33.15 20.98 -3.45
N VAL A 77 34.34 20.39 -3.47
CA VAL A 77 35.09 20.07 -2.25
C VAL A 77 36.24 21.06 -2.16
N GLU A 78 36.15 21.98 -1.21
CA GLU A 78 37.22 22.89 -0.86
C GLU A 78 37.65 22.61 0.59
N ASN A 79 38.95 22.34 0.80
CA ASN A 79 39.51 22.03 2.13
C ASN A 79 38.83 20.87 2.90
N GLY A 80 38.24 19.91 2.18
CA GLY A 80 37.58 18.75 2.80
C GLY A 80 36.17 19.01 3.33
N GLN A 81 35.62 20.22 3.11
CA GLN A 81 34.20 20.53 3.37
C GLN A 81 33.44 20.58 2.05
N LEU A 82 32.24 19.97 2.06
CA LEU A 82 31.29 20.04 0.94
C LEU A 82 30.58 21.40 1.01
N GLU A 83 30.91 22.30 0.10
CA GLU A 83 30.18 23.55 -0.07
C GLU A 83 29.26 23.47 -1.29
N ALA A 84 28.00 23.86 -1.10
CA ALA A 84 27.01 23.93 -2.17
C ALA A 84 26.94 25.36 -2.72
N GLU A 85 27.40 25.54 -3.96
CA GLU A 85 27.30 26.82 -4.67
C GLU A 85 26.20 26.77 -5.74
N HIS A 86 25.76 27.93 -6.24
CA HIS A 86 24.79 28.02 -7.32
C HIS A 86 25.40 28.68 -8.55
N ARG A 87 25.33 27.99 -9.69
CA ARG A 87 25.63 28.57 -11.00
C ARG A 87 24.37 29.15 -11.62
N TYR A 88 24.54 30.21 -12.40
CA TYR A 88 23.47 30.96 -13.04
C TYR A 88 23.67 31.00 -14.54
N PHE A 89 22.61 30.73 -15.30
CA PHE A 89 22.62 30.67 -16.76
C PHE A 89 21.53 31.56 -17.32
N PHE A 90 21.82 32.32 -18.39
CA PHE A 90 20.83 33.13 -19.07
C PHE A 90 20.15 32.33 -20.17
N VAL A 91 18.82 32.30 -20.17
CA VAL A 91 18.01 31.56 -21.16
C VAL A 91 18.40 31.93 -22.59
N GLN A 92 18.63 33.22 -22.87
CA GLN A 92 19.01 33.68 -24.21
C GLN A 92 20.31 33.05 -24.73
N HIS A 93 21.28 32.81 -23.86
CA HIS A 93 22.54 32.16 -24.24
C HIS A 93 22.33 30.69 -24.55
N LEU A 94 21.52 30.00 -23.74
CA LEU A 94 21.16 28.59 -23.96
C LEU A 94 20.40 28.42 -25.28
N VAL A 95 19.41 29.29 -25.54
CA VAL A 95 18.65 29.34 -26.79
C VAL A 95 19.58 29.54 -27.98
N THR A 96 20.54 30.47 -27.88
CA THR A 96 21.50 30.73 -28.96
C THR A 96 22.35 29.49 -29.27
N SER A 97 22.85 28.80 -28.25
CA SER A 97 23.60 27.55 -28.42
C SER A 97 22.75 26.44 -29.03
N ILE A 98 21.52 26.25 -28.54
CA ILE A 98 20.59 25.24 -29.07
C ILE A 98 20.27 25.53 -30.53
N MET A 99 19.84 26.74 -30.88
CA MET A 99 19.47 27.13 -32.24
C MET A 99 20.65 27.05 -33.22
N LYS A 100 21.89 27.24 -32.73
CA LYS A 100 23.11 27.15 -33.54
C LYS A 100 23.56 25.70 -33.77
N ALA A 101 23.49 24.85 -32.75
CA ALA A 101 24.11 23.53 -32.76
C ALA A 101 23.12 22.38 -33.03
N VAL A 102 21.84 22.56 -32.74
CA VAL A 102 20.81 21.53 -32.88
C VAL A 102 19.95 21.82 -34.11
N PRO A 103 20.03 21.01 -35.18
CA PRO A 103 19.31 21.28 -36.42
C PRO A 103 17.81 21.01 -36.26
N LYS A 104 16.99 21.61 -37.15
CA LYS A 104 15.54 21.39 -37.24
C LYS A 104 14.74 21.84 -36.00
N ILE A 105 15.28 22.76 -35.21
CA ILE A 105 14.52 23.47 -34.19
C ILE A 105 13.86 24.69 -34.82
N TYR A 106 12.55 24.84 -34.59
CA TYR A 106 11.78 26.01 -35.01
C TYR A 106 11.98 27.18 -34.04
N ASP A 107 11.84 26.91 -32.74
CA ASP A 107 12.03 27.87 -31.66
C ASP A 107 12.30 27.09 -30.35
N CYS A 108 12.90 27.73 -29.34
CA CYS A 108 13.13 27.08 -28.05
C CYS A 108 13.19 28.08 -26.89
N SER A 109 13.03 27.56 -25.67
CA SER A 109 13.02 28.32 -24.42
C SER A 109 13.45 27.40 -23.28
N SER A 110 13.67 27.96 -22.08
CA SER A 110 14.03 27.18 -20.90
C SER A 110 13.68 27.92 -19.61
N PHE A 111 13.48 27.17 -18.52
CA PHE A 111 13.28 27.69 -17.17
C PHE A 111 13.71 26.64 -16.13
N ASP A 112 13.86 27.01 -14.86
CA ASP A 112 14.04 26.06 -13.76
C ASP A 112 12.76 25.86 -12.93
N SER A 113 12.61 24.67 -12.35
CA SER A 113 11.63 24.38 -11.30
C SER A 113 12.34 24.04 -9.99
N TYR A 114 11.85 24.55 -8.87
CA TYR A 114 12.46 24.34 -7.55
C TYR A 114 11.75 23.21 -6.81
N VAL A 115 12.46 22.09 -6.61
CA VAL A 115 11.91 20.87 -6.00
C VAL A 115 12.94 20.30 -5.02
N ASN A 116 12.54 20.03 -3.78
CA ASN A 116 13.36 19.37 -2.75
C ASN A 116 14.77 19.98 -2.56
N GLY A 117 14.88 21.31 -2.60
CA GLY A 117 16.17 22.00 -2.43
C GLY A 117 17.02 22.10 -3.70
N GLU A 118 16.54 21.59 -4.83
CA GLU A 118 17.23 21.62 -6.12
C GLU A 118 16.50 22.51 -7.13
N TYR A 119 17.28 23.14 -8.01
CA TYR A 119 16.76 23.89 -9.15
C TYR A 119 16.97 23.07 -10.43
N LEU A 120 15.89 22.56 -10.98
CA LEU A 120 15.87 21.58 -12.08
C LEU A 120 15.65 22.29 -13.42
N PRO A 121 16.68 22.36 -14.31
CA PRO A 121 16.55 23.05 -15.60
C PRO A 121 15.69 22.26 -16.60
N ILE A 122 14.67 22.90 -17.15
CA ILE A 122 13.73 22.37 -18.13
C ILE A 122 13.92 23.11 -19.45
N ILE A 123 14.10 22.38 -20.55
CA ILE A 123 14.23 22.94 -21.90
C ILE A 123 12.97 22.66 -22.70
N LEU A 124 12.49 23.67 -23.42
CA LEU A 124 11.33 23.59 -24.29
C LEU A 124 11.78 23.74 -25.74
N ILE A 125 11.35 22.84 -26.61
CA ILE A 125 11.69 22.84 -28.04
C ILE A 125 10.41 22.79 -28.87
N GLU A 126 10.31 23.69 -29.84
CA GLU A 126 9.34 23.60 -30.92
C GLU A 126 10.04 23.05 -32.18
N THR A 127 9.47 22.01 -32.80
CA THR A 127 10.01 21.45 -34.06
C THR A 127 8.88 20.95 -34.95
N GLN A 128 9.02 21.10 -36.26
CA GLN A 128 8.04 20.59 -37.22
C GLN A 128 7.85 19.06 -37.12
N ALA A 129 8.87 18.33 -36.66
CA ALA A 129 8.79 16.88 -36.45
C ALA A 129 7.82 16.48 -35.33
N ALA A 130 7.41 17.42 -34.47
CA ALA A 130 6.44 17.22 -33.41
C ALA A 130 5.01 17.59 -33.83
N SER A 131 4.80 18.01 -35.09
CA SER A 131 3.47 18.27 -35.62
C SER A 131 2.76 16.97 -35.97
N THR A 132 1.56 16.78 -35.43
CA THR A 132 0.65 15.68 -35.82
C THR A 132 -0.35 16.12 -36.90
N ALA A 133 -0.23 17.37 -37.40
CA ALA A 133 -1.11 17.87 -38.44
C ALA A 133 -0.92 17.05 -39.72
N PRO A 134 -2.01 16.63 -40.40
CA PRO A 134 -1.88 15.88 -41.63
C PRO A 134 -1.22 16.73 -42.72
N THR A 135 -0.37 16.10 -43.53
CA THR A 135 0.32 16.76 -44.66
C THR A 135 -0.65 17.28 -45.72
N ASN A 136 -1.84 16.68 -45.83
CA ASN A 136 -2.91 17.10 -46.72
C ASN A 136 -4.21 17.38 -45.93
N PRO A 137 -5.02 18.39 -46.31
CA PRO A 137 -6.31 18.66 -45.67
C PRO A 137 -7.22 17.42 -45.68
N GLY A 138 -7.62 16.93 -44.51
CA GLY A 138 -8.48 15.74 -44.34
C GLY A 138 -7.76 14.39 -44.29
N GLY A 139 -6.42 14.36 -44.33
CA GLY A 139 -5.63 13.15 -44.12
C GLY A 139 -5.59 12.69 -42.64
N PRO A 140 -5.17 11.44 -42.36
CA PRO A 140 -4.95 10.98 -40.99
C PRO A 140 -3.81 11.77 -40.33
N PRO A 141 -3.86 11.98 -39.00
CA PRO A 141 -2.81 12.67 -38.27
C PRO A 141 -1.45 11.98 -38.46
N GLN A 142 -0.39 12.77 -38.58
CA GLN A 142 0.95 12.25 -38.78
C GLN A 142 1.43 11.53 -37.52
N GLN A 143 2.01 10.35 -37.69
CA GLN A 143 2.65 9.62 -36.59
C GLN A 143 3.99 10.26 -36.24
N LEU A 144 4.25 10.44 -34.95
CA LEU A 144 5.50 11.02 -34.45
C LEU A 144 6.66 10.04 -34.62
N ASP A 145 7.80 10.55 -35.09
CA ASP A 145 9.08 9.82 -35.14
C ASP A 145 9.77 9.93 -33.77
N ILE A 146 9.34 9.08 -32.83
CA ILE A 146 9.85 9.07 -31.46
C ILE A 146 11.37 8.90 -31.39
N PRO A 147 12.01 7.98 -32.15
CA PRO A 147 13.47 7.86 -32.18
C PRO A 147 14.18 9.16 -32.60
N PHE A 148 13.63 9.88 -33.58
CA PHE A 148 14.19 11.18 -33.99
C PHE A 148 14.04 12.25 -32.88
N LEU A 149 12.87 12.34 -32.24
CA LEU A 149 12.64 13.28 -31.13
C LEU A 149 13.54 13.00 -29.92
N ASP A 150 13.81 11.72 -29.66
CA ASP A 150 14.72 11.29 -28.59
C ASP A 150 16.17 11.71 -28.91
N SER A 151 16.63 11.43 -30.14
CA SER A 151 17.96 11.87 -30.61
C SER A 151 18.12 13.39 -30.60
N LEU A 152 17.06 14.15 -30.91
CA LEU A 152 17.05 15.60 -30.84
C LEU A 152 17.20 16.09 -29.39
N SER A 153 16.49 15.44 -28.46
CA SER A 153 16.55 15.75 -27.03
C SER A 153 17.93 15.48 -26.45
N GLU A 154 18.52 14.32 -26.75
CA GLU A 154 19.86 13.94 -26.30
C GLU A 154 20.91 14.93 -26.80
N ARG A 155 20.86 15.29 -28.09
CA ARG A 155 21.76 16.29 -28.66
C ARG A 155 21.62 17.65 -27.97
N CYS A 156 20.40 18.08 -27.65
CA CYS A 156 20.17 19.31 -26.91
C CYS A 156 20.84 19.26 -25.52
N MET A 157 20.65 18.17 -24.78
CA MET A 157 21.28 17.97 -23.47
C MET A 157 22.81 17.96 -23.57
N GLU A 158 23.38 17.30 -24.59
CA GLU A 158 24.83 17.24 -24.83
C GLU A 158 25.42 18.61 -25.13
N VAL A 159 24.81 19.40 -26.03
CA VAL A 159 25.27 20.75 -26.37
C VAL A 159 25.30 21.63 -25.14
N LEU A 160 24.22 21.62 -24.35
CA LEU A 160 24.13 22.44 -23.14
C LEU A 160 25.14 22.02 -22.08
N TYR A 161 25.43 20.73 -21.97
CA TYR A 161 26.44 20.23 -21.06
C TYR A 161 27.87 20.55 -21.51
N GLN A 162 28.16 20.44 -22.82
CA GLN A 162 29.50 20.70 -23.36
C GLN A 162 29.85 22.20 -23.37
N GLU A 163 28.91 23.05 -23.76
CA GLU A 163 29.18 24.50 -23.88
C GLU A 163 29.01 25.25 -22.56
N HIS A 164 28.05 24.84 -21.72
CA HIS A 164 27.69 25.60 -20.51
C HIS A 164 27.92 24.81 -19.22
N HIS A 165 28.22 23.52 -19.28
CA HIS A 165 28.19 22.63 -18.11
C HIS A 165 26.83 22.62 -17.39
N LEU A 166 25.74 22.89 -18.13
CA LEU A 166 24.38 22.85 -17.60
C LEU A 166 23.84 21.43 -17.65
N ARG A 167 23.35 20.93 -16.51
CA ARG A 167 22.77 19.59 -16.40
C ARG A 167 21.26 19.69 -16.54
N VAL A 168 20.73 19.28 -17.68
CA VAL A 168 19.32 19.39 -18.02
C VAL A 168 18.51 18.31 -17.30
N TYR A 169 17.41 18.70 -16.64
CA TYR A 169 16.49 17.77 -15.99
C TYR A 169 15.55 17.12 -16.99
N CYS A 170 14.94 17.89 -17.88
CA CYS A 170 14.20 17.33 -19.01
C CYS A 170 14.15 18.28 -20.22
N VAL A 171 13.94 17.68 -21.39
CA VAL A 171 13.62 18.35 -22.64
C VAL A 171 12.18 18.00 -23.02
N MET A 172 11.36 19.01 -23.20
CA MET A 172 9.96 18.89 -23.63
C MET A 172 9.82 19.40 -25.07
N ILE A 173 9.22 18.59 -25.94
CA ILE A 173 9.08 18.90 -27.37
C ILE A 173 7.61 19.04 -27.75
N THR A 174 7.31 20.07 -28.54
CA THR A 174 5.97 20.34 -29.09
C THR A 174 6.02 20.88 -30.52
N ALA A 175 4.87 20.98 -31.17
CA ALA A 175 4.74 21.52 -32.52
C ALA A 175 4.96 23.05 -32.55
N PRO A 176 5.36 23.64 -33.69
CA PRO A 176 5.58 25.07 -33.81
C PRO A 176 4.38 25.93 -33.41
N ASN A 177 4.64 27.01 -32.69
CA ASN A 177 3.65 27.97 -32.20
C ASN A 177 2.64 27.39 -31.20
N THR A 178 2.99 26.31 -30.50
CA THR A 178 2.14 25.70 -29.46
C THR A 178 2.42 26.29 -28.08
N LEU A 179 3.67 26.68 -27.80
CA LEU A 179 4.04 27.25 -26.51
C LEU A 179 3.42 28.64 -26.29
N PRO A 180 3.10 29.02 -25.04
CA PRO A 180 2.63 30.37 -24.71
C PRO A 180 3.59 31.46 -25.23
N ARG A 181 3.05 32.46 -25.95
CA ARG A 181 3.82 33.56 -26.55
C ARG A 181 3.38 34.92 -26.04
N VAL A 182 4.33 35.84 -25.94
CA VAL A 182 4.12 37.27 -25.66
C VAL A 182 4.51 38.11 -26.87
N ILE A 183 3.87 39.28 -27.03
CA ILE A 183 4.25 40.25 -28.06
C ILE A 183 5.31 41.17 -27.48
N LYS A 184 6.53 41.11 -28.03
CA LYS A 184 7.64 41.98 -27.67
C LYS A 184 8.11 42.71 -28.92
N ASN A 185 8.04 44.05 -28.90
CA ASN A 185 8.43 44.89 -30.05
C ASN A 185 7.77 44.47 -31.38
N GLY A 186 6.50 44.06 -31.34
CA GLY A 186 5.74 43.62 -32.52
C GLY A 186 6.06 42.19 -33.00
N ARG A 187 6.96 41.46 -32.32
CA ARG A 187 7.28 40.05 -32.60
C ARG A 187 6.67 39.13 -31.53
N ARG A 188 6.25 37.94 -31.93
CA ARG A 188 5.73 36.91 -31.02
C ARG A 188 6.88 36.00 -30.55
N GLU A 189 7.28 36.15 -29.31
CA GLU A 189 8.34 35.35 -28.69
C GLU A 189 7.74 34.40 -27.63
N ILE A 190 8.40 33.27 -27.36
CA ILE A 190 7.98 32.35 -26.29
C ILE A 190 8.07 33.08 -24.94
N GLY A 191 7.00 33.04 -24.16
CA GLY A 191 6.95 33.64 -22.84
C GLY A 191 7.43 32.65 -21.77
N ASN A 192 8.71 32.73 -21.37
CA ASN A 192 9.33 31.82 -20.40
C ASN A 192 8.50 31.66 -19.11
N MET A 193 8.08 32.78 -18.52
CA MET A 193 7.29 32.78 -17.28
C MET A 193 5.88 32.20 -17.44
N LEU A 194 5.26 32.37 -18.62
CA LEU A 194 3.98 31.72 -18.92
C LEU A 194 4.18 30.21 -19.06
N CYS A 195 5.25 29.77 -19.72
CA CYS A 195 5.54 28.35 -19.87
C CYS A 195 5.82 27.68 -18.51
N ARG A 196 6.59 28.33 -17.63
CA ARG A 196 6.83 27.87 -16.25
C ARG A 196 5.52 27.72 -15.48
N ARG A 197 4.64 28.71 -15.54
CA ARG A 197 3.34 28.68 -14.86
C ARG A 197 2.43 27.54 -15.36
N GLU A 198 2.34 27.35 -16.68
CA GLU A 198 1.56 26.24 -17.24
C GLU A 198 2.20 24.87 -16.92
N PHE A 199 3.53 24.79 -16.80
CA PHE A 199 4.21 23.58 -16.36
C PHE A 199 3.86 23.24 -14.90
N ASP A 200 3.95 24.22 -13.99
CA ASP A 200 3.63 24.03 -12.57
C ASP A 200 2.15 23.64 -12.36
N ASN A 201 1.26 24.08 -13.26
CA ASN A 201 -0.16 23.70 -13.28
C ASN A 201 -0.45 22.35 -13.98
N GLY A 202 0.54 21.72 -14.60
CA GLY A 202 0.37 20.49 -15.38
C GLY A 202 -0.39 20.66 -16.70
N SER A 203 -0.44 21.89 -17.24
CA SER A 203 -1.19 22.25 -18.46
C SER A 203 -0.30 22.57 -19.67
N LEU A 204 1.03 22.58 -19.53
CA LEU A 204 1.94 22.92 -20.62
C LEU A 204 1.89 21.86 -21.76
N PRO A 205 1.53 22.23 -23.01
CA PRO A 205 1.41 21.28 -24.10
C PRO A 205 2.74 20.65 -24.51
N CYS A 206 2.78 19.32 -24.59
CA CYS A 206 3.97 18.57 -24.97
C CYS A 206 3.59 17.23 -25.60
N VAL A 207 4.30 16.82 -26.65
CA VAL A 207 4.08 15.53 -27.33
C VAL A 207 5.20 14.52 -27.06
N HIS A 208 6.36 14.98 -26.59
CA HIS A 208 7.49 14.12 -26.23
C HIS A 208 8.32 14.74 -25.10
N VAL A 209 8.66 13.95 -24.09
CA VAL A 209 9.53 14.36 -22.97
C VAL A 209 10.67 13.37 -22.83
N LYS A 210 11.90 13.88 -22.75
CA LYS A 210 13.09 13.11 -22.38
C LYS A 210 13.66 13.64 -21.09
N PHE A 211 13.87 12.76 -20.12
CA PHE A 211 14.46 13.10 -18.83
C PHE A 211 15.96 12.83 -18.82
N GLY A 212 16.72 13.73 -18.20
CA GLY A 212 18.16 13.64 -17.92
C GLY A 212 18.42 13.53 -16.41
N VAL A 213 17.61 12.75 -15.70
CA VAL A 213 17.64 12.64 -14.22
C VAL A 213 19.04 12.33 -13.70
N GLU A 214 19.75 11.44 -14.40
CA GLU A 214 21.03 10.91 -13.93
C GLU A 214 22.10 11.98 -13.67
N ARG A 215 22.07 13.05 -14.46
CA ARG A 215 23.06 14.14 -14.37
C ARG A 215 22.53 15.33 -13.58
N SER A 216 21.21 15.50 -13.51
CA SER A 216 20.57 16.71 -13.00
C SER A 216 20.12 16.60 -11.55
N VAL A 217 19.89 15.39 -11.05
CA VAL A 217 19.39 15.15 -9.69
C VAL A 217 20.47 14.43 -8.87
N GLN A 218 21.18 15.18 -8.02
CA GLN A 218 22.30 14.65 -7.22
C GLN A 218 21.86 14.07 -5.88
N ASN A 219 20.63 14.35 -5.45
CA ASN A 219 20.07 13.91 -4.17
C ASN A 219 19.24 12.61 -4.26
N ILE A 220 19.24 11.96 -5.43
CA ILE A 220 18.65 10.65 -5.68
C ILE A 220 19.78 9.68 -6.06
N ALA A 221 19.84 8.53 -5.41
CA ALA A 221 20.78 7.48 -5.78
C ALA A 221 20.46 6.96 -7.21
N LEU A 222 21.49 6.87 -8.07
CA LEU A 222 21.37 6.49 -9.47
C LEU A 222 21.33 4.96 -9.65
N GLY A 223 20.47 4.48 -10.56
CA GLY A 223 20.59 3.18 -11.24
C GLY A 223 19.89 1.97 -10.59
N ASP A 224 19.73 0.91 -11.40
CA ASP A 224 19.63 -0.45 -10.88
C ASP A 224 20.88 -0.71 -10.05
N ASP A 225 20.66 -1.03 -8.79
CA ASP A 225 21.66 -1.17 -7.75
C ASP A 225 22.94 -1.94 -8.18
N PRO A 226 24.02 -1.27 -8.62
CA PRO A 226 25.20 -1.95 -9.16
C PRO A 226 26.11 -2.52 -8.07
N ALA A 227 25.89 -2.11 -6.81
CA ALA A 227 26.80 -2.35 -5.69
C ALA A 227 26.11 -2.88 -4.41
N GLY A 228 24.82 -3.25 -4.46
CA GLY A 228 24.03 -3.80 -3.34
C GLY A 228 23.30 -2.75 -2.48
N GLY A 229 23.43 -1.46 -2.80
CA GLY A 229 22.53 -0.41 -2.33
C GLY A 229 22.65 -0.20 -0.83
N MET A 230 21.53 0.10 -0.18
CA MET A 230 21.51 0.22 1.28
C MET A 230 21.85 -1.10 1.98
N TRP A 231 21.77 -2.25 1.30
CA TRP A 231 22.12 -3.57 1.83
C TRP A 231 23.52 -4.03 1.40
N SER A 232 24.27 -3.18 0.69
CA SER A 232 25.62 -3.50 0.23
C SER A 232 26.51 -3.88 1.39
N PHE A 233 27.56 -4.64 1.08
CA PHE A 233 28.54 -5.02 2.09
C PHE A 233 29.13 -3.79 2.80
N GLU A 234 29.52 -2.76 2.04
CA GLU A 234 30.08 -1.52 2.57
C GLU A 234 29.08 -0.74 3.45
N ALA A 235 27.84 -0.57 2.98
CA ALA A 235 26.80 0.13 3.75
C ALA A 235 26.42 -0.63 5.03
N SER A 236 26.30 -1.96 4.94
CA SER A 236 26.01 -2.83 6.09
C SER A 236 27.15 -2.79 7.11
N MET A 237 28.41 -2.87 6.66
CA MET A 237 29.57 -2.74 7.56
C MET A 237 29.62 -1.37 8.24
N ALA A 238 29.38 -0.29 7.52
CA ALA A 238 29.37 1.05 8.09
C ALA A 238 28.29 1.18 9.18
N ARG A 239 27.06 0.68 8.93
CA ARG A 239 26.01 0.65 9.95
C ARG A 239 26.38 -0.19 11.16
N GLN A 240 26.92 -1.39 10.95
CA GLN A 240 27.38 -2.26 12.04
C GLN A 240 28.46 -1.60 12.90
N GLN A 241 29.38 -0.82 12.30
CA GLN A 241 30.37 -0.06 13.05
C GLN A 241 29.74 1.06 13.88
N PHE A 242 28.78 1.82 13.32
CA PHE A 242 28.08 2.86 14.06
C PHE A 242 27.26 2.32 15.23
N LEU A 243 26.69 1.13 15.08
CA LEU A 243 25.78 0.52 16.05
C LEU A 243 26.46 -0.59 16.88
N MET A 244 27.78 -0.72 16.86
CA MET A 244 28.50 -1.88 17.42
C MET A 244 28.24 -2.16 18.91
N LEU A 245 27.80 -1.16 19.68
CA LEU A 245 27.48 -1.28 21.11
C LEU A 245 25.98 -1.54 21.37
N GLN A 246 25.17 -1.59 20.33
CA GLN A 246 23.73 -1.81 20.41
C GLN A 246 23.40 -3.30 20.43
N ASP A 247 22.27 -3.64 21.05
CA ASP A 247 21.77 -5.01 21.08
C ASP A 247 21.22 -5.44 19.72
N LYS A 248 21.16 -6.75 19.50
CA LYS A 248 20.51 -7.36 18.33
C LYS A 248 18.99 -7.30 18.45
N GLN A 249 18.32 -7.10 17.33
CA GLN A 249 16.86 -7.01 17.23
C GLN A 249 16.22 -8.37 17.01
N TYR A 250 15.80 -9.00 18.10
CA TYR A 250 14.93 -10.17 18.07
C TYR A 250 14.01 -10.18 19.29
N SER A 251 12.80 -10.68 19.12
CA SER A 251 11.93 -10.95 20.25
C SER A 251 12.31 -12.29 20.89
N GLY A 252 12.01 -12.42 22.17
CA GLY A 252 11.86 -13.74 22.78
C GLY A 252 10.60 -14.45 22.26
N VAL A 253 10.33 -15.64 22.77
CA VAL A 253 9.12 -16.42 22.48
C VAL A 253 8.44 -16.85 23.77
N ASP A 254 7.15 -16.57 23.89
CA ASP A 254 6.30 -17.07 25.00
C ASP A 254 5.51 -18.29 24.51
N HIS A 255 6.04 -19.49 24.76
CA HIS A 255 5.38 -20.73 24.36
C HIS A 255 4.19 -21.05 25.26
N ARG A 256 3.02 -21.25 24.64
CA ARG A 256 1.81 -21.72 25.33
C ARG A 256 1.58 -23.19 25.04
N GLU A 257 2.17 -24.09 25.83
CA GLU A 257 2.05 -25.54 25.59
C GLU A 257 0.62 -26.07 25.77
N VAL A 258 -0.10 -25.48 26.72
CA VAL A 258 -1.46 -25.88 27.08
C VAL A 258 -2.40 -24.69 26.94
N VAL A 259 -3.43 -24.87 26.12
CA VAL A 259 -4.56 -23.94 26.00
C VAL A 259 -5.78 -24.65 26.53
N ILE A 260 -6.49 -24.03 27.47
CA ILE A 260 -7.62 -24.64 28.16
C ILE A 260 -8.94 -24.16 27.54
N ASP A 261 -9.92 -25.04 27.47
CA ASP A 261 -11.31 -24.67 27.27
C ASP A 261 -11.93 -24.16 28.56
N ASP A 262 -12.27 -22.87 28.61
CA ASP A 262 -12.73 -22.21 29.84
C ASP A 262 -14.01 -22.83 30.43
N ARG A 263 -14.83 -23.50 29.61
CA ARG A 263 -16.10 -24.11 30.05
C ARG A 263 -15.92 -25.46 30.72
N THR A 264 -15.01 -26.28 30.20
CA THR A 264 -14.87 -27.68 30.60
C THR A 264 -13.52 -27.98 31.24
N SER A 265 -12.63 -27.00 31.31
CA SER A 265 -11.22 -27.17 31.73
C SER A 265 -10.45 -28.22 30.90
N THR A 266 -10.94 -28.54 29.70
CA THR A 266 -10.33 -29.55 28.83
C THR A 266 -9.20 -28.91 28.02
N PRO A 267 -7.99 -29.49 27.98
CA PRO A 267 -6.92 -29.01 27.11
C PRO A 267 -7.33 -29.09 25.62
N LEU A 268 -7.27 -27.96 24.91
CA LEU A 268 -7.61 -27.88 23.49
C LEU A 268 -6.51 -28.48 22.59
N ASN A 269 -5.28 -28.62 23.10
CA ASN A 269 -4.16 -29.24 22.40
C ASN A 269 -4.34 -30.77 22.18
N GLN A 270 -5.29 -31.41 22.86
CA GLN A 270 -5.63 -32.82 22.61
C GLN A 270 -6.33 -33.05 21.26
N PHE A 271 -6.87 -31.97 20.65
CA PHE A 271 -7.55 -32.05 19.36
C PHE A 271 -6.57 -31.75 18.23
N SER A 272 -6.45 -32.68 17.29
CA SER A 272 -5.56 -32.54 16.15
C SER A 272 -6.09 -31.63 15.03
N ASN A 273 -7.39 -31.32 15.03
CA ASN A 273 -8.03 -30.47 14.03
C ASN A 273 -9.31 -29.83 14.57
N ILE A 274 -9.74 -28.75 13.90
CA ILE A 274 -10.88 -27.94 14.31
C ILE A 274 -12.23 -28.67 14.17
N HIS A 275 -12.35 -29.61 13.23
CA HIS A 275 -13.60 -30.32 12.99
C HIS A 275 -13.86 -31.37 14.08
N ASP A 276 -12.85 -32.07 14.57
CA ASP A 276 -12.99 -32.99 15.71
C ASP A 276 -13.32 -32.24 16.99
N LEU A 277 -12.76 -31.03 17.17
CA LEU A 277 -13.19 -30.12 18.24
C LEU A 277 -14.67 -29.75 18.09
N MET A 278 -15.12 -29.39 16.88
CA MET A 278 -16.54 -29.14 16.60
C MET A 278 -17.42 -30.35 16.95
N GLN A 279 -17.05 -31.56 16.55
CA GLN A 279 -17.80 -32.79 16.87
C GLN A 279 -17.87 -33.04 18.38
N TRP A 280 -16.80 -32.73 19.10
CA TRP A 280 -16.81 -32.79 20.56
C TRP A 280 -17.75 -31.75 21.17
N ARG A 281 -17.81 -30.51 20.64
CA ARG A 281 -18.83 -29.51 21.04
C ARG A 281 -20.25 -30.04 20.82
N VAL A 282 -20.52 -30.66 19.66
CA VAL A 282 -21.83 -31.26 19.36
C VAL A 282 -22.22 -32.30 20.43
N SER A 283 -21.27 -33.12 20.86
CA SER A 283 -21.54 -34.15 21.89
C SER A 283 -21.80 -33.60 23.30
N ARG A 284 -21.31 -32.40 23.62
CA ARG A 284 -21.43 -31.80 24.96
C ARG A 284 -22.47 -30.69 25.08
N GLN A 285 -22.69 -29.92 24.02
CA GLN A 285 -23.53 -28.71 24.02
C GLN A 285 -24.40 -28.61 22.75
N ALA A 286 -25.03 -29.72 22.35
CA ALA A 286 -25.80 -29.85 21.12
C ALA A 286 -26.83 -28.74 20.84
N GLU A 287 -27.57 -28.30 21.87
CA GLU A 287 -28.68 -27.36 21.73
C GLU A 287 -28.28 -25.88 21.87
N GLU A 288 -27.03 -25.60 22.27
CA GLU A 288 -26.53 -24.23 22.38
C GLU A 288 -26.24 -23.59 21.02
N LEU A 289 -26.36 -22.26 20.95
CA LEU A 289 -26.15 -21.49 19.74
C LEU A 289 -24.68 -21.58 19.26
N ALA A 290 -24.49 -21.93 18.00
CA ALA A 290 -23.18 -21.93 17.32
C ALA A 290 -23.05 -20.72 16.39
N TYR A 291 -24.07 -20.49 15.53
CA TYR A 291 -24.08 -19.42 14.54
C TYR A 291 -25.41 -18.68 14.52
N CYS A 292 -25.36 -17.37 14.26
CA CYS A 292 -26.54 -16.55 14.02
C CYS A 292 -26.22 -15.44 13.01
N THR A 293 -26.95 -15.40 11.91
CA THR A 293 -26.87 -14.29 10.95
C THR A 293 -27.73 -13.12 11.40
N VAL A 294 -27.20 -11.90 11.32
CA VAL A 294 -27.93 -10.64 11.55
C VAL A 294 -28.31 -10.04 10.20
N ASP A 295 -29.59 -9.72 10.01
CA ASP A 295 -30.08 -9.12 8.76
C ASP A 295 -29.76 -7.61 8.66
N GLY A 296 -29.96 -7.03 7.48
CA GLY A 296 -29.74 -5.58 7.25
C GLY A 296 -30.62 -4.64 8.06
N ARG A 297 -31.60 -5.15 8.83
CA ARG A 297 -32.41 -4.38 9.79
C ARG A 297 -31.91 -4.54 11.23
N GLY A 298 -30.81 -5.26 11.46
CA GLY A 298 -30.26 -5.53 12.79
C GLY A 298 -31.03 -6.59 13.57
N LYS A 299 -31.86 -7.40 12.92
CA LYS A 299 -32.61 -8.50 13.56
C LYS A 299 -31.87 -9.83 13.40
N GLU A 300 -31.97 -10.65 14.44
CA GLU A 300 -31.44 -12.02 14.43
C GLU A 300 -32.25 -12.88 13.47
N GLY A 301 -31.55 -13.56 12.58
CA GLY A 301 -32.08 -14.70 11.85
C GLY A 301 -32.33 -15.89 12.78
N LYS A 302 -32.82 -16.98 12.21
CA LYS A 302 -33.04 -18.22 12.99
C LYS A 302 -31.69 -18.83 13.38
N GLY A 303 -31.35 -18.72 14.67
CA GLY A 303 -30.10 -19.26 15.21
C GLY A 303 -29.90 -20.76 14.92
N VAL A 304 -28.64 -21.11 14.68
CA VAL A 304 -28.18 -22.47 14.39
C VAL A 304 -27.39 -22.98 15.58
N ASN A 305 -27.93 -24.01 16.23
CA ASN A 305 -27.24 -24.68 17.34
C ASN A 305 -26.22 -25.69 16.83
N TRP A 306 -25.34 -26.18 17.72
CA TRP A 306 -24.27 -27.11 17.38
C TRP A 306 -24.77 -28.36 16.64
N LYS A 307 -25.88 -28.94 17.07
CA LYS A 307 -26.49 -30.11 16.42
C LYS A 307 -26.94 -29.80 14.98
N LYS A 308 -27.65 -28.68 14.77
CA LYS A 308 -28.05 -28.27 13.42
C LYS A 308 -26.86 -27.92 12.56
N PHE A 309 -25.83 -27.28 13.13
CA PHE A 309 -24.60 -26.97 12.41
C PHE A 309 -23.95 -28.26 11.87
N ASP A 310 -23.78 -29.28 12.70
CA ASP A 310 -23.25 -30.58 12.28
C ASP A 310 -24.13 -31.26 11.21
N GLN A 311 -25.45 -31.27 11.38
CA GLN A 311 -26.38 -31.80 10.36
C GLN A 311 -26.29 -31.06 9.01
N LYS A 312 -26.05 -29.74 9.04
CA LYS A 312 -25.88 -28.92 7.83
C LYS A 312 -24.54 -29.22 7.15
N VAL A 313 -23.46 -29.31 7.90
CA VAL A 313 -22.14 -29.72 7.39
C VAL A 313 -22.22 -31.13 6.79
N ALA A 314 -22.84 -32.08 7.49
CA ALA A 314 -23.08 -33.44 7.01
C ALA A 314 -23.88 -33.48 5.71
N GLY A 315 -24.93 -32.66 5.60
CA GLY A 315 -25.73 -32.53 4.38
C GLY A 315 -24.90 -32.04 3.19
N VAL A 316 -24.07 -31.01 3.38
CA VAL A 316 -23.17 -30.50 2.33
C VAL A 316 -22.11 -31.55 1.99
N ALA A 317 -21.46 -32.18 2.98
CA ALA A 317 -20.43 -33.19 2.76
C ALA A 317 -20.97 -34.41 1.98
N MET A 318 -22.17 -34.90 2.31
CA MET A 318 -22.81 -35.98 1.57
C MET A 318 -23.19 -35.58 0.14
N TYR A 319 -23.66 -34.34 -0.05
CA TYR A 319 -23.93 -33.81 -1.39
C TYR A 319 -22.66 -33.77 -2.25
N LEU A 320 -21.56 -33.26 -1.71
CA LEU A 320 -20.26 -33.22 -2.38
C LEU A 320 -19.73 -34.63 -2.68
N LYS A 321 -19.82 -35.54 -1.72
CA LYS A 321 -19.37 -36.93 -1.87
C LYS A 321 -20.18 -37.69 -2.92
N ASN A 322 -21.51 -37.57 -2.92
CA ASN A 322 -22.37 -38.39 -3.77
C ASN A 322 -22.60 -37.78 -5.16
N LYS A 323 -22.88 -36.46 -5.23
CA LYS A 323 -23.21 -35.80 -6.49
C LYS A 323 -21.99 -35.26 -7.22
N VAL A 324 -21.10 -34.57 -6.50
CA VAL A 324 -19.88 -33.97 -7.07
C VAL A 324 -18.74 -35.00 -7.15
N LYS A 325 -18.86 -36.13 -6.44
CA LYS A 325 -17.86 -37.20 -6.37
C LYS A 325 -16.49 -36.69 -5.89
N VAL A 326 -16.51 -35.83 -4.87
CA VAL A 326 -15.30 -35.29 -4.24
C VAL A 326 -14.52 -36.41 -3.54
N GLN A 327 -13.21 -36.40 -3.73
CA GLN A 327 -12.22 -37.25 -3.11
C GLN A 327 -11.23 -36.38 -2.31
N ALA A 328 -10.51 -37.00 -1.39
CA ALA A 328 -9.48 -36.29 -0.64
C ALA A 328 -8.38 -35.79 -1.58
N GLY A 329 -7.92 -34.55 -1.38
CA GLY A 329 -6.95 -33.87 -2.23
C GLY A 329 -7.57 -33.11 -3.42
N ASP A 330 -8.86 -33.27 -3.72
CA ASP A 330 -9.54 -32.47 -4.74
C ASP A 330 -9.62 -30.99 -4.31
N HIS A 331 -9.38 -30.08 -5.26
CA HIS A 331 -9.50 -28.63 -5.05
C HIS A 331 -10.91 -28.15 -5.31
N LEU A 332 -11.48 -27.46 -4.32
CA LEU A 332 -12.81 -26.86 -4.40
C LEU A 332 -12.70 -25.35 -4.18
N LEU A 333 -13.15 -24.58 -5.17
CA LEU A 333 -13.25 -23.13 -5.05
C LEU A 333 -14.56 -22.78 -4.35
N LEU A 334 -14.50 -22.07 -3.23
CA LEU A 334 -15.68 -21.65 -2.48
C LEU A 334 -15.91 -20.16 -2.73
N MET A 335 -16.95 -19.84 -3.48
CA MET A 335 -17.35 -18.48 -3.80
C MET A 335 -18.74 -18.20 -3.22
N TYR A 336 -18.79 -17.52 -2.08
CA TYR A 336 -20.01 -17.33 -1.30
C TYR A 336 -20.17 -15.88 -0.87
N THR A 337 -21.41 -15.41 -0.72
CA THR A 337 -21.66 -14.24 0.15
C THR A 337 -21.41 -14.64 1.60
N HIS A 338 -21.04 -13.66 2.43
CA HIS A 338 -20.75 -13.90 3.84
C HIS A 338 -22.00 -14.44 4.57
N SER A 339 -21.97 -15.72 4.92
CA SER A 339 -23.15 -16.46 5.40
C SER A 339 -22.73 -17.75 6.12
N GLU A 340 -23.67 -18.36 6.84
CA GLU A 340 -23.47 -19.67 7.46
C GLU A 340 -23.25 -20.78 6.41
N GLU A 341 -23.79 -20.61 5.20
CA GLU A 341 -23.62 -21.59 4.10
C GLU A 341 -22.16 -21.71 3.66
N PHE A 342 -21.42 -20.60 3.70
CA PHE A 342 -19.98 -20.60 3.49
C PHE A 342 -19.26 -21.42 4.56
N VAL A 343 -19.64 -21.24 5.84
CA VAL A 343 -19.07 -22.00 6.96
C VAL A 343 -19.36 -23.50 6.81
N TYR A 344 -20.59 -23.87 6.43
CA TYR A 344 -20.94 -25.27 6.18
C TYR A 344 -20.09 -25.90 5.08
N ALA A 345 -19.85 -25.16 3.99
CA ALA A 345 -19.01 -25.62 2.88
C ALA A 345 -17.54 -25.80 3.29
N VAL A 346 -16.97 -24.86 4.06
CA VAL A 346 -15.58 -24.97 4.58
C VAL A 346 -15.40 -26.24 5.41
N HIS A 347 -16.27 -26.47 6.40
CA HIS A 347 -16.17 -27.64 7.26
C HIS A 347 -16.52 -28.96 6.53
N ALA A 348 -17.38 -28.90 5.51
CA ALA A 348 -17.62 -30.05 4.64
C ALA A 348 -16.39 -30.42 3.81
N CYS A 349 -15.60 -29.45 3.36
CA CYS A 349 -14.33 -29.72 2.68
C CYS A 349 -13.33 -30.39 3.65
N PHE A 350 -13.22 -29.88 4.88
CA PHE A 350 -12.31 -30.41 5.90
C PHE A 350 -12.61 -31.89 6.21
N VAL A 351 -13.88 -32.25 6.45
CA VAL A 351 -14.25 -33.64 6.78
C VAL A 351 -14.15 -34.60 5.58
N LEU A 352 -14.12 -34.09 4.35
CA LEU A 352 -13.89 -34.89 3.14
C LEU A 352 -12.41 -34.99 2.75
N GLY A 353 -11.52 -34.24 3.43
CA GLY A 353 -10.11 -34.14 3.06
C GLY A 353 -9.88 -33.38 1.76
N ALA A 354 -10.83 -32.54 1.33
CA ALA A 354 -10.72 -31.71 0.12
C ALA A 354 -9.98 -30.40 0.43
N VAL A 355 -9.26 -29.87 -0.55
CA VAL A 355 -8.53 -28.59 -0.44
C VAL A 355 -9.51 -27.45 -0.72
N CYS A 356 -9.81 -26.67 0.32
CA CYS A 356 -10.70 -25.52 0.23
C CYS A 356 -9.95 -24.28 -0.26
N ILE A 357 -10.47 -23.61 -1.29
CA ILE A 357 -9.94 -22.33 -1.80
C ILE A 357 -11.03 -21.27 -1.71
N PRO A 358 -11.11 -20.48 -0.62
CA PRO A 358 -12.08 -19.40 -0.49
C PRO A 358 -11.75 -18.26 -1.45
N MET A 359 -12.77 -17.74 -2.13
CA MET A 359 -12.67 -16.57 -3.00
C MET A 359 -13.91 -15.70 -2.82
N ALA A 360 -13.74 -14.38 -2.83
CA ALA A 360 -14.87 -13.46 -2.79
C ALA A 360 -15.71 -13.58 -4.08
N PRO A 361 -17.02 -13.30 -4.03
CA PRO A 361 -17.83 -13.20 -5.24
C PRO A 361 -17.27 -12.16 -6.21
N ILE A 362 -17.34 -12.47 -7.50
CA ILE A 362 -16.93 -11.55 -8.57
C ILE A 362 -17.81 -10.31 -8.62
N ASP A 363 -17.22 -9.16 -8.92
CA ASP A 363 -17.92 -7.91 -9.10
C ASP A 363 -18.30 -7.72 -10.59
N GLN A 364 -19.59 -7.50 -10.84
CA GLN A 364 -20.13 -7.26 -12.18
C GLN A 364 -19.51 -6.02 -12.86
N ASN A 365 -19.03 -5.07 -12.06
CA ASN A 365 -18.42 -3.84 -12.55
C ASN A 365 -16.91 -3.97 -12.82
N ARG A 366 -16.28 -5.07 -12.37
CA ARG A 366 -14.82 -5.30 -12.47
C ARG A 366 -14.48 -6.59 -13.21
N LEU A 367 -15.35 -7.05 -14.10
CA LEU A 367 -15.19 -8.33 -14.80
C LEU A 367 -13.87 -8.48 -15.58
N ASN A 368 -13.33 -7.38 -16.11
CA ASN A 368 -12.04 -7.39 -16.83
C ASN A 368 -10.86 -7.81 -15.94
N GLU A 369 -10.97 -7.59 -14.62
CA GLU A 369 -9.94 -7.97 -13.64
C GLU A 369 -10.29 -9.31 -12.97
N ASP A 370 -11.55 -9.44 -12.51
CA ASP A 370 -11.99 -10.59 -11.72
C ASP A 370 -12.08 -11.89 -12.53
N ALA A 371 -12.49 -11.83 -13.80
CA ALA A 371 -12.65 -13.05 -14.61
C ALA A 371 -11.30 -13.70 -14.94
N PRO A 372 -10.26 -12.97 -15.41
CA PRO A 372 -8.93 -13.55 -15.55
C PRO A 372 -8.38 -14.11 -14.23
N ALA A 373 -8.51 -13.38 -13.12
CA ALA A 373 -8.05 -13.82 -11.80
C ALA A 373 -8.69 -15.15 -11.37
N LEU A 374 -10.01 -15.27 -11.53
CA LEU A 374 -10.76 -16.51 -11.30
C LEU A 374 -10.23 -17.65 -12.18
N LEU A 375 -10.12 -17.42 -13.49
CA LEU A 375 -9.72 -18.45 -14.46
C LEU A 375 -8.31 -18.99 -14.19
N HIS A 376 -7.36 -18.12 -13.85
CA HIS A 376 -6.02 -18.54 -13.47
C HIS A 376 -6.03 -19.44 -12.22
N ILE A 377 -6.85 -19.14 -11.21
CA ILE A 377 -7.01 -20.02 -10.03
C ILE A 377 -7.55 -21.39 -10.43
N LEU A 378 -8.58 -21.42 -11.30
CA LEU A 378 -9.20 -22.66 -11.76
C LEU A 378 -8.19 -23.55 -12.50
N ALA A 379 -7.37 -22.95 -13.36
CA ALA A 379 -6.36 -23.66 -14.14
C ALA A 379 -5.19 -24.14 -13.27
N ASP A 380 -4.60 -23.25 -12.47
CA ASP A 380 -3.36 -23.53 -11.74
C ASP A 380 -3.56 -24.61 -10.67
N PHE A 381 -4.71 -24.57 -9.97
CA PHE A 381 -5.03 -25.54 -8.94
C PHE A 381 -5.91 -26.69 -9.44
N LYS A 382 -6.17 -26.78 -10.75
CA LYS A 382 -7.02 -27.83 -11.35
C LYS A 382 -8.32 -28.02 -10.59
N VAL A 383 -9.02 -26.91 -10.35
CA VAL A 383 -10.23 -26.88 -9.51
C VAL A 383 -11.28 -27.82 -10.09
N LYS A 384 -11.76 -28.74 -9.26
CA LYS A 384 -12.74 -29.75 -9.66
C LYS A 384 -14.16 -29.20 -9.75
N ALA A 385 -14.51 -28.30 -8.83
CA ALA A 385 -15.84 -27.71 -8.73
C ALA A 385 -15.81 -26.33 -8.08
N ILE A 386 -16.74 -25.46 -8.50
CA ILE A 386 -17.01 -24.17 -7.86
C ILE A 386 -18.25 -24.34 -6.98
N LEU A 387 -18.10 -24.11 -5.69
CA LEU A 387 -19.19 -24.17 -4.72
C LEU A 387 -19.69 -22.75 -4.45
N VAL A 388 -21.01 -22.60 -4.47
CA VAL A 388 -21.69 -21.30 -4.34
C VAL A 388 -22.93 -21.42 -3.47
N ASN A 389 -23.42 -20.28 -2.97
CA ASN A 389 -24.80 -20.18 -2.50
C ASN A 389 -25.73 -19.67 -3.61
N ALA A 390 -27.03 -19.58 -3.32
CA ALA A 390 -28.06 -19.13 -4.27
C ALA A 390 -27.76 -17.74 -4.86
N ASP A 391 -27.29 -16.79 -4.05
CA ASP A 391 -26.99 -15.43 -4.50
C ASP A 391 -25.85 -15.43 -5.53
N VAL A 392 -24.75 -16.14 -5.23
CA VAL A 392 -23.60 -16.23 -6.14
C VAL A 392 -23.92 -17.12 -7.35
N ASP A 393 -24.71 -18.18 -7.21
CA ASP A 393 -25.18 -18.98 -8.35
C ASP A 393 -25.99 -18.13 -9.35
N HIS A 394 -26.86 -17.26 -8.84
CA HIS A 394 -27.58 -16.30 -9.66
C HIS A 394 -26.62 -15.33 -10.35
N LEU A 395 -25.70 -14.72 -9.59
CA LEU A 395 -24.66 -13.81 -10.11
C LEU A 395 -23.86 -14.43 -11.26
N MET A 396 -23.38 -15.68 -11.09
CA MET A 396 -22.60 -16.40 -12.11
C MET A 396 -23.41 -16.70 -13.38
N LYS A 397 -24.74 -16.75 -13.29
CA LYS A 397 -25.67 -17.00 -14.41
C LYS A 397 -26.14 -15.74 -15.12
N ILE A 398 -25.91 -14.55 -14.55
CA ILE A 398 -26.23 -13.28 -15.22
C ILE A 398 -25.53 -13.24 -16.57
N LYS A 399 -26.26 -12.86 -17.62
CA LYS A 399 -25.78 -12.94 -19.02
C LYS A 399 -24.44 -12.24 -19.22
N GLN A 400 -24.29 -11.02 -18.69
CA GLN A 400 -23.06 -10.23 -18.78
C GLN A 400 -21.87 -10.98 -18.15
N VAL A 401 -22.05 -11.47 -16.93
CA VAL A 401 -21.03 -12.21 -16.17
C VAL A 401 -20.67 -13.53 -16.86
N SER A 402 -21.67 -14.35 -17.17
CA SER A 402 -21.45 -15.66 -17.80
C SER A 402 -20.82 -15.54 -19.19
N GLN A 403 -21.21 -14.56 -20.00
CA GLN A 403 -20.61 -14.34 -21.31
C GLN A 403 -19.16 -13.89 -21.20
N HIS A 404 -18.86 -12.95 -20.30
CA HIS A 404 -17.49 -12.47 -20.11
C HIS A 404 -16.56 -13.59 -19.62
N ILE A 405 -16.97 -14.36 -18.61
CA ILE A 405 -16.19 -15.52 -18.14
C ILE A 405 -15.94 -16.52 -19.29
N LYS A 406 -16.95 -16.84 -20.11
CA LYS A 406 -16.80 -17.77 -21.25
C LYS A 406 -15.88 -17.23 -22.32
N GLN A 407 -15.96 -15.94 -22.64
CA GLN A 407 -15.07 -15.29 -23.61
C GLN A 407 -13.63 -15.29 -23.10
N SER A 408 -13.39 -14.86 -21.86
CA SER A 408 -12.07 -14.88 -21.24
C SER A 408 -11.51 -16.29 -21.12
N ALA A 409 -12.34 -17.28 -20.79
CA ALA A 409 -11.95 -18.69 -20.76
C ALA A 409 -11.54 -19.22 -22.13
N ALA A 410 -12.26 -18.83 -23.19
CA ALA A 410 -11.91 -19.22 -24.57
C ALA A 410 -10.59 -18.58 -25.02
N ILE A 411 -10.36 -17.31 -24.68
CA ILE A 411 -9.10 -16.59 -24.97
C ILE A 411 -7.93 -17.25 -24.24
N LEU A 412 -8.09 -17.52 -22.94
CA LEU A 412 -7.05 -18.13 -22.10
C LEU A 412 -6.92 -19.65 -22.28
N LYS A 413 -7.83 -20.29 -23.04
CA LYS A 413 -7.91 -21.74 -23.25
C LYS A 413 -8.05 -22.54 -21.95
N ILE A 414 -8.83 -22.01 -21.00
CA ILE A 414 -9.06 -22.62 -19.68
C ILE A 414 -10.45 -23.26 -19.64
N SER A 415 -10.53 -24.49 -19.12
CA SER A 415 -11.81 -25.16 -18.87
C SER A 415 -12.41 -24.69 -17.54
N VAL A 416 -13.65 -24.20 -17.57
CA VAL A 416 -14.38 -23.80 -16.37
C VAL A 416 -15.12 -25.02 -15.80
N PRO A 417 -14.82 -25.45 -14.56
CA PRO A 417 -15.51 -26.57 -13.94
C PRO A 417 -16.97 -26.23 -13.59
N ASN A 418 -17.75 -27.27 -13.28
CA ASN A 418 -19.16 -27.10 -12.94
C ASN A 418 -19.35 -26.33 -11.62
N THR A 419 -20.33 -25.43 -11.63
CA THR A 419 -20.81 -24.71 -10.44
C THR A 419 -21.91 -25.49 -9.73
N TYR A 420 -21.78 -25.65 -8.41
CA TYR A 420 -22.76 -26.36 -7.57
C TYR A 420 -23.23 -25.48 -6.43
N SER A 421 -24.53 -25.17 -6.41
CA SER A 421 -25.16 -24.51 -5.27
C SER A 421 -25.30 -25.46 -4.07
N THR A 422 -24.91 -24.99 -2.88
CA THR A 422 -25.02 -25.75 -1.61
C THR A 422 -26.01 -25.12 -0.62
N THR A 423 -26.88 -24.19 -1.05
CA THR A 423 -27.89 -23.54 -0.18
C THR A 423 -28.94 -24.51 0.36
N LYS A 424 -29.33 -25.49 -0.47
CA LYS A 424 -30.33 -26.51 -0.11
C LYS A 424 -29.75 -27.91 -0.30
N PRO A 425 -28.76 -28.33 0.52
CA PRO A 425 -28.29 -29.70 0.45
C PRO A 425 -29.44 -30.65 0.85
N PRO A 426 -29.40 -31.92 0.41
CA PRO A 426 -30.37 -32.92 0.84
C PRO A 426 -30.49 -32.91 2.37
N LYS A 427 -31.73 -32.88 2.88
CA LYS A 427 -31.97 -32.88 4.32
C LYS A 427 -31.35 -34.13 4.92
N GLN A 428 -30.55 -33.93 5.97
CA GLN A 428 -29.91 -35.02 6.69
C GLN A 428 -30.34 -34.98 8.16
N SER A 429 -30.75 -36.13 8.69
CA SER A 429 -31.16 -36.26 10.10
C SER A 429 -29.98 -36.54 11.02
N SER A 430 -28.93 -37.15 10.49
CA SER A 430 -27.76 -37.65 11.22
C SER A 430 -26.56 -36.71 11.11
N GLY A 431 -25.69 -36.73 12.11
CA GLY A 431 -24.47 -35.92 12.14
C GLY A 431 -23.35 -36.43 11.24
N CYS A 432 -22.21 -35.73 11.20
CA CYS A 432 -21.05 -36.18 10.43
C CYS A 432 -20.54 -37.54 10.91
N ARG A 433 -20.37 -37.71 12.23
CA ARG A 433 -19.90 -38.97 12.85
C ARG A 433 -20.82 -40.16 12.56
N ASP A 434 -22.13 -39.97 12.66
CA ASP A 434 -23.11 -41.03 12.39
C ASP A 434 -23.04 -41.54 10.93
N LEU A 435 -22.71 -40.64 10.01
CA LEU A 435 -22.52 -40.94 8.59
C LEU A 435 -21.11 -41.44 8.25
N LYS A 436 -20.29 -41.70 9.27
CA LYS A 436 -18.89 -42.12 9.14
C LYS A 436 -18.05 -41.10 8.36
N LEU A 437 -18.42 -39.83 8.43
CA LEU A 437 -17.62 -38.71 7.94
C LEU A 437 -16.68 -38.30 9.08
N THR A 438 -15.46 -38.81 9.04
CA THR A 438 -14.41 -38.55 10.03
C THR A 438 -13.12 -38.23 9.32
N ILE A 439 -12.34 -37.31 9.88
CA ILE A 439 -11.03 -36.95 9.32
C ILE A 439 -10.08 -38.13 9.49
N ARG A 440 -9.39 -38.48 8.41
CA ARG A 440 -8.43 -39.58 8.43
C ARG A 440 -7.07 -39.09 8.94
N PRO A 441 -6.32 -39.91 9.70
CA PRO A 441 -5.00 -39.53 10.21
C PRO A 441 -4.00 -39.07 9.14
N ALA A 442 -4.14 -39.57 7.90
CA ALA A 442 -3.31 -39.16 6.76
C ALA A 442 -3.50 -37.69 6.37
N TRP A 443 -4.69 -37.11 6.61
CA TRP A 443 -5.01 -35.72 6.24
C TRP A 443 -4.56 -34.69 7.28
N ILE A 444 -4.09 -35.17 8.44
CA ILE A 444 -3.61 -34.36 9.56
C ILE A 444 -2.07 -34.21 9.51
N GLN A 445 -1.40 -35.07 8.72
CA GLN A 445 0.05 -35.05 8.59
C GLN A 445 0.55 -33.67 8.12
N ALA A 446 1.73 -33.30 8.58
CA ALA A 446 2.38 -32.05 8.17
C ALA A 446 2.50 -32.00 6.65
N GLY A 447 2.12 -30.86 6.06
CA GLY A 447 2.14 -30.65 4.61
C GLY A 447 0.92 -31.15 3.84
N PHE A 448 -0.07 -31.80 4.47
CA PHE A 448 -1.35 -32.04 3.81
C PHE A 448 -2.12 -30.70 3.65
N PRO A 449 -2.43 -30.26 2.42
CA PRO A 449 -3.14 -29.01 2.21
C PRO A 449 -4.62 -29.15 2.59
N VAL A 450 -5.12 -28.25 3.42
CA VAL A 450 -6.53 -28.22 3.83
C VAL A 450 -7.20 -26.95 3.34
N LEU A 451 -6.50 -25.83 3.45
CA LEU A 451 -6.97 -24.51 3.08
C LEU A 451 -5.87 -23.79 2.28
N VAL A 452 -6.27 -23.18 1.17
CA VAL A 452 -5.38 -22.33 0.37
C VAL A 452 -5.98 -20.94 0.36
N TRP A 453 -5.26 -19.99 0.96
CA TRP A 453 -5.62 -18.58 0.85
C TRP A 453 -4.92 -17.97 -0.36
N THR A 454 -5.66 -17.19 -1.12
CA THR A 454 -5.15 -16.43 -2.27
C THR A 454 -5.18 -14.95 -1.95
N TYR A 455 -4.09 -14.28 -2.26
CA TYR A 455 -3.88 -12.85 -2.07
C TYR A 455 -3.30 -12.27 -3.36
N TRP A 456 -3.75 -11.08 -3.74
CA TRP A 456 -3.20 -10.34 -4.88
C TRP A 456 -2.45 -9.15 -4.36
N THR A 457 -1.19 -9.04 -4.76
CA THR A 457 -0.36 -7.87 -4.51
C THR A 457 -0.81 -6.69 -5.39
N PRO A 458 -0.40 -5.44 -5.09
CA PRO A 458 -0.79 -4.27 -5.88
C PRO A 458 -0.41 -4.32 -7.36
N ASP A 459 0.65 -5.05 -7.71
CA ASP A 459 1.10 -5.35 -9.08
C ASP A 459 0.32 -6.52 -9.74
N GLN A 460 -0.79 -6.96 -9.13
CA GLN A 460 -1.67 -8.03 -9.60
C GLN A 460 -1.03 -9.43 -9.62
N ARG A 461 0.11 -9.62 -8.93
CA ARG A 461 0.69 -10.95 -8.73
C ARG A 461 -0.10 -11.72 -7.67
N ARG A 462 -0.50 -12.95 -8.00
CA ARG A 462 -1.22 -13.82 -7.07
C ARG A 462 -0.23 -14.60 -6.19
N ILE A 463 -0.36 -14.44 -4.89
CA ILE A 463 0.28 -15.27 -3.86
C ILE A 463 -0.76 -16.26 -3.34
N ALA A 464 -0.38 -17.54 -3.24
CA ALA A 464 -1.21 -18.57 -2.64
C ALA A 464 -0.46 -19.26 -1.50
N VAL A 465 -1.07 -19.32 -0.32
CA VAL A 465 -0.45 -19.90 0.88
C VAL A 465 -1.19 -21.16 1.32
N GLN A 466 -0.43 -22.16 1.72
CA GLN A 466 -0.95 -23.44 2.20
C GLN A 466 -1.12 -23.43 3.72
N LEU A 467 -2.29 -23.89 4.19
CA LEU A 467 -2.58 -24.15 5.59
C LEU A 467 -3.03 -25.61 5.77
N GLY A 468 -2.40 -26.30 6.72
CA GLY A 468 -2.84 -27.60 7.21
C GLY A 468 -3.68 -27.49 8.48
N HIS A 469 -4.14 -28.63 9.01
CA HIS A 469 -4.92 -28.66 10.25
C HIS A 469 -4.15 -28.10 11.46
N SER A 470 -2.84 -28.37 11.56
CA SER A 470 -2.01 -27.85 12.66
C SER A 470 -1.89 -26.33 12.62
N GLN A 471 -1.67 -25.73 11.44
CA GLN A 471 -1.66 -24.26 11.29
C GLN A 471 -3.01 -23.64 11.63
N ILE A 472 -4.12 -24.25 11.21
CA ILE A 472 -5.47 -23.77 11.55
C ILE A 472 -5.70 -23.76 13.07
N MET A 473 -5.28 -24.82 13.77
CA MET A 473 -5.38 -24.89 15.23
C MET A 473 -4.47 -23.87 15.92
N ALA A 474 -3.23 -23.74 15.43
CA ALA A 474 -2.26 -22.78 15.93
C ALA A 474 -2.72 -21.32 15.77
N LEU A 475 -3.29 -20.96 14.62
CA LEU A 475 -3.90 -19.64 14.37
C LEU A 475 -4.97 -19.31 15.43
N CYS A 476 -5.84 -20.27 15.74
CA CYS A 476 -6.89 -20.07 16.75
C CYS A 476 -6.30 -19.94 18.16
N LYS A 477 -5.28 -20.74 18.47
CA LYS A 477 -4.57 -20.72 19.75
C LYS A 477 -3.86 -19.39 19.98
N VAL A 478 -3.04 -18.94 19.03
CA VAL A 478 -2.29 -17.67 19.13
C VAL A 478 -3.26 -16.51 19.32
N GLN A 479 -4.35 -16.47 18.55
CA GLN A 479 -5.35 -15.42 18.69
C GLN A 479 -6.11 -15.49 20.02
N LYS A 480 -6.53 -16.69 20.46
CA LYS A 480 -7.22 -16.87 21.75
C LYS A 480 -6.37 -16.33 22.90
N GLU A 481 -5.12 -16.77 23.00
CA GLU A 481 -4.25 -16.46 24.13
C GLU A 481 -3.81 -14.99 24.10
N THR A 482 -3.46 -14.46 22.93
CA THR A 482 -3.03 -13.06 22.79
C THR A 482 -4.18 -12.08 23.08
N CYS A 483 -5.39 -12.38 22.59
CA CYS A 483 -6.55 -11.51 22.81
C CYS A 483 -7.36 -11.88 24.07
N GLN A 484 -6.90 -12.83 24.88
CA GLN A 484 -7.58 -13.29 26.10
C GLN A 484 -9.07 -13.61 25.83
N MET A 485 -9.34 -14.31 24.74
CA MET A 485 -10.70 -14.59 24.29
C MET A 485 -11.32 -15.71 25.13
N THR A 486 -12.60 -15.54 25.46
CA THR A 486 -13.33 -16.44 26.37
C THR A 486 -14.62 -16.96 25.76
N SER A 487 -15.09 -18.12 26.21
CA SER A 487 -16.35 -18.72 25.74
C SER A 487 -17.63 -17.93 26.07
N THR A 488 -17.56 -17.03 27.06
CA THR A 488 -18.72 -16.26 27.57
C THR A 488 -19.07 -15.06 26.70
N ARG A 489 -18.15 -14.65 25.80
CA ARG A 489 -18.31 -13.51 24.92
C ARG A 489 -18.46 -14.00 23.47
N PRO A 490 -19.50 -13.56 22.73
CA PRO A 490 -19.68 -13.95 21.34
C PRO A 490 -18.56 -13.44 20.43
N VAL A 491 -18.39 -14.11 19.29
CA VAL A 491 -17.47 -13.70 18.21
C VAL A 491 -18.26 -13.03 17.10
N LEU A 492 -17.68 -12.01 16.45
CA LEU A 492 -18.23 -11.37 15.27
C LEU A 492 -17.46 -11.77 14.01
N GLY A 493 -18.19 -12.24 12.98
CA GLY A 493 -17.73 -12.31 11.60
C GLY A 493 -18.38 -11.22 10.74
N CYS A 494 -17.60 -10.53 9.90
CA CYS A 494 -18.13 -9.52 8.99
C CYS A 494 -17.36 -9.48 7.67
N VAL A 495 -16.23 -8.75 7.62
CA VAL A 495 -15.46 -8.49 6.39
C VAL A 495 -14.30 -9.48 6.21
N ARG A 496 -13.77 -9.62 4.98
CA ARG A 496 -12.63 -10.50 4.65
C ARG A 496 -12.79 -11.94 5.15
N SER A 497 -13.99 -12.50 5.04
CA SER A 497 -14.27 -13.87 5.50
C SER A 497 -13.53 -14.96 4.74
N THR A 498 -12.83 -14.63 3.65
CA THR A 498 -12.06 -15.57 2.83
C THR A 498 -10.58 -15.67 3.23
N ILE A 499 -10.05 -14.75 4.05
CA ILE A 499 -8.62 -14.71 4.41
C ILE A 499 -8.37 -14.06 5.78
N GLY A 500 -7.25 -14.43 6.43
CA GLY A 500 -6.75 -13.75 7.62
C GLY A 500 -7.72 -13.76 8.80
N LEU A 501 -7.69 -12.70 9.63
CA LEU A 501 -8.56 -12.58 10.83
C LEU A 501 -10.06 -12.72 10.51
N GLY A 502 -10.49 -12.27 9.33
CA GLY A 502 -11.88 -12.39 8.93
C GLY A 502 -12.32 -13.83 8.73
N PHE A 503 -11.49 -14.66 8.10
CA PHE A 503 -11.73 -16.10 8.02
C PHE A 503 -11.68 -16.76 9.40
N LEU A 504 -10.71 -16.40 10.25
CA LEU A 504 -10.59 -16.96 11.61
C LEU A 504 -11.87 -16.72 12.41
N HIS A 505 -12.33 -15.48 12.49
CA HIS A 505 -13.54 -15.11 13.21
C HIS A 505 -14.80 -15.75 12.63
N THR A 506 -14.89 -15.84 11.30
CA THR A 506 -16.09 -16.39 10.62
C THR A 506 -16.19 -17.90 10.79
N CYS A 507 -15.10 -18.64 10.57
CA CYS A 507 -15.15 -20.09 10.38
C CYS A 507 -14.60 -20.91 11.54
N LEU A 508 -13.81 -20.31 12.44
CA LEU A 508 -12.95 -21.06 13.36
C LEU A 508 -13.09 -20.64 14.83
N MET A 509 -13.01 -19.35 15.15
CA MET A 509 -12.87 -18.89 16.53
C MET A 509 -14.06 -19.24 17.42
N GLY A 510 -15.29 -19.16 16.92
CA GLY A 510 -16.47 -19.60 17.70
C GLY A 510 -16.42 -21.09 18.07
N ILE A 511 -15.92 -21.94 17.17
CA ILE A 511 -15.74 -23.38 17.40
C ILE A 511 -14.64 -23.62 18.42
N PHE A 512 -13.52 -22.93 18.26
CA PHE A 512 -12.37 -23.05 19.16
C PHE A 512 -12.75 -22.63 20.59
N LEU A 513 -13.45 -21.51 20.73
CA LEU A 513 -13.85 -20.91 22.01
C LEU A 513 -15.13 -21.49 22.63
N ALA A 514 -15.90 -22.32 21.92
CA ALA A 514 -17.25 -22.71 22.34
C ALA A 514 -18.24 -21.52 22.48
N ALA A 515 -18.05 -20.48 21.67
CA ALA A 515 -18.85 -19.25 21.70
C ALA A 515 -19.73 -19.11 20.46
N PRO A 516 -20.92 -18.48 20.57
CA PRO A 516 -21.73 -18.17 19.40
C PRO A 516 -21.04 -17.16 18.50
N THR A 517 -21.13 -17.39 17.19
CA THR A 517 -20.61 -16.48 16.16
C THR A 517 -21.76 -15.74 15.48
N TYR A 518 -21.76 -14.42 15.59
CA TYR A 518 -22.70 -13.56 14.87
C TYR A 518 -22.10 -13.14 13.53
N LEU A 519 -22.86 -13.30 12.45
CA LEU A 519 -22.45 -12.94 11.11
C LEU A 519 -23.20 -11.69 10.64
N VAL A 520 -22.45 -10.66 10.25
CA VAL A 520 -22.99 -9.43 9.66
C VAL A 520 -22.49 -9.34 8.22
N SER A 521 -23.40 -9.34 7.24
CA SER A 521 -23.01 -9.26 5.84
C SER A 521 -22.28 -7.94 5.53
N PRO A 522 -21.12 -7.97 4.84
CA PRO A 522 -20.47 -6.75 4.35
C PRO A 522 -21.36 -5.90 3.45
N VAL A 523 -22.29 -6.54 2.70
CA VAL A 523 -23.24 -5.86 1.83
C VAL A 523 -24.26 -5.07 2.66
N ASP A 524 -24.79 -5.70 3.71
CA ASP A 524 -25.72 -5.03 4.63
C ASP A 524 -25.02 -3.90 5.39
N PHE A 525 -23.76 -4.12 5.82
CA PHE A 525 -22.94 -3.09 6.45
C PHE A 525 -22.69 -1.91 5.51
N ALA A 526 -22.39 -2.16 4.23
CA ALA A 526 -22.17 -1.12 3.24
C ALA A 526 -23.40 -0.22 3.08
N GLN A 527 -24.60 -0.81 3.10
CA GLN A 527 -25.88 -0.08 3.03
C GLN A 527 -26.22 0.65 4.34
N ASN A 528 -26.04 0.00 5.48
CA ASN A 528 -26.34 0.53 6.80
C ASN A 528 -25.24 0.20 7.82
N PRO A 529 -24.21 1.04 7.97
CA PRO A 529 -23.07 0.73 8.85
C PRO A 529 -23.44 0.66 10.34
N ASN A 530 -24.61 1.17 10.77
CA ASN A 530 -25.03 1.07 12.17
C ASN A 530 -25.29 -0.37 12.61
N ILE A 531 -25.63 -1.30 11.70
CA ILE A 531 -25.97 -2.68 12.09
C ILE A 531 -24.81 -3.39 12.79
N LEU A 532 -23.56 -3.08 12.40
CA LEU A 532 -22.37 -3.64 13.02
C LEU A 532 -22.25 -3.18 14.48
N PHE A 533 -22.30 -1.87 14.71
CA PHE A 533 -22.16 -1.30 16.05
C PHE A 533 -23.35 -1.64 16.96
N GLN A 534 -24.55 -1.77 16.39
CA GLN A 534 -25.73 -2.30 17.07
C GLN A 534 -25.49 -3.74 17.51
N THR A 535 -24.94 -4.58 16.64
CA THR A 535 -24.60 -5.99 16.94
C THR A 535 -23.53 -6.06 18.04
N LEU A 536 -22.46 -5.28 17.92
CA LEU A 536 -21.38 -5.21 18.92
C LEU A 536 -21.93 -4.84 20.31
N SER A 537 -22.77 -3.80 20.36
CA SER A 537 -23.38 -3.32 21.61
C SER A 537 -24.39 -4.32 22.18
N ARG A 538 -25.33 -4.81 21.36
CA ARG A 538 -26.41 -5.72 21.77
C ARG A 538 -25.89 -7.03 22.36
N TYR A 539 -24.91 -7.65 21.72
CA TYR A 539 -24.35 -8.93 22.16
C TYR A 539 -23.09 -8.80 23.01
N LYS A 540 -22.74 -7.56 23.39
CA LYS A 540 -21.59 -7.26 24.25
C LYS A 540 -20.30 -7.91 23.76
N ILE A 541 -20.06 -7.80 22.45
CA ILE A 541 -18.91 -8.40 21.79
C ILE A 541 -17.65 -7.68 22.27
N LYS A 542 -16.73 -8.46 22.85
CA LYS A 542 -15.51 -7.96 23.49
C LYS A 542 -14.41 -7.63 22.47
N ASP A 543 -14.22 -8.54 21.51
CA ASP A 543 -13.16 -8.48 20.50
C ASP A 543 -13.78 -8.44 19.10
N ALA A 544 -13.46 -7.39 18.34
CA ALA A 544 -13.89 -7.22 16.97
C ALA A 544 -12.70 -6.83 16.08
N TYR A 545 -12.80 -7.12 14.80
CA TYR A 545 -11.83 -6.67 13.81
C TYR A 545 -12.50 -5.76 12.77
N ALA A 546 -11.73 -4.85 12.21
CA ALA A 546 -12.15 -3.94 11.16
C ALA A 546 -10.98 -3.64 10.22
N THR A 547 -11.29 -3.13 9.03
CA THR A 547 -10.29 -2.50 8.16
C THR A 547 -10.40 -0.98 8.28
N SER A 548 -9.33 -0.26 7.91
CA SER A 548 -9.35 1.21 7.87
C SER A 548 -10.47 1.73 6.96
N GLN A 549 -10.71 1.10 5.81
CA GLN A 549 -11.78 1.48 4.87
C GLN A 549 -13.18 1.28 5.47
N MET A 550 -13.36 0.21 6.25
CA MET A 550 -14.62 -0.07 6.94
C MET A 550 -14.94 1.02 7.97
N LEU A 551 -13.92 1.46 8.71
CA LEU A 551 -14.05 2.53 9.69
C LEU A 551 -14.23 3.89 9.02
N ASP A 552 -13.50 4.18 7.93
CA ASP A 552 -13.67 5.39 7.13
C ASP A 552 -15.12 5.53 6.63
N HIS A 553 -15.70 4.45 6.09
CA HIS A 553 -17.10 4.41 5.65
C HIS A 553 -18.09 4.63 6.80
N ALA A 554 -17.88 3.97 7.94
CA ALA A 554 -18.71 4.13 9.13
C ALA A 554 -18.68 5.57 9.67
N ILE A 555 -17.49 6.16 9.74
CA ILE A 555 -17.27 7.53 10.21
C ILE A 555 -17.97 8.53 9.29
N ALA A 556 -17.78 8.39 7.96
CA ALA A 556 -18.41 9.26 6.96
C ALA A 556 -19.95 9.22 7.02
N ARG A 557 -20.53 8.09 7.42
CA ARG A 557 -21.98 7.89 7.58
C ARG A 557 -22.51 8.21 8.99
N GLY A 558 -21.66 8.68 9.91
CA GLY A 558 -22.10 9.00 11.28
C GLY A 558 -22.43 7.76 12.13
N ALA A 559 -22.01 6.57 11.73
CA ALA A 559 -22.45 5.31 12.34
C ALA A 559 -21.86 5.08 13.74
N GLY A 560 -22.61 4.41 14.60
CA GLY A 560 -22.17 3.94 15.91
C GLY A 560 -22.04 5.01 17.00
N LYS A 561 -22.20 6.31 16.69
CA LYS A 561 -22.11 7.41 17.68
C LYS A 561 -23.08 7.29 18.86
N SER A 562 -24.27 6.73 18.63
CA SER A 562 -25.32 6.59 19.64
C SER A 562 -25.37 5.20 20.28
N MET A 563 -24.41 4.32 19.98
CA MET A 563 -24.37 2.96 20.52
C MET A 563 -23.54 2.91 21.80
N ALA A 564 -23.86 2.00 22.73
CA ALA A 564 -23.06 1.79 23.93
C ALA A 564 -21.94 0.78 23.65
N LEU A 565 -20.72 1.24 23.39
CA LEU A 565 -19.58 0.39 23.00
C LEU A 565 -18.60 0.08 24.16
N HIS A 566 -18.97 0.35 25.41
CA HIS A 566 -18.13 0.11 26.60
C HIS A 566 -17.70 -1.35 26.80
N GLU A 567 -18.44 -2.31 26.23
CA GLU A 567 -18.11 -3.74 26.26
C GLU A 567 -17.09 -4.14 25.18
N LEU A 568 -16.90 -3.32 24.14
CA LEU A 568 -15.88 -3.52 23.12
C LEU A 568 -14.52 -3.13 23.70
N LYS A 569 -13.75 -4.12 24.14
CA LYS A 569 -12.43 -3.92 24.78
C LYS A 569 -11.28 -3.98 23.80
N ASN A 570 -11.52 -4.50 22.59
CA ASN A 570 -10.48 -4.66 21.59
C ASN A 570 -11.08 -4.58 20.17
N LEU A 571 -10.95 -3.41 19.55
CA LEU A 571 -11.21 -3.15 18.14
C LEU A 571 -9.89 -3.25 17.38
N MET A 572 -9.65 -4.41 16.78
CA MET A 572 -8.46 -4.72 15.99
C MET A 572 -8.58 -4.15 14.57
N ILE A 573 -7.76 -3.16 14.24
CA ILE A 573 -7.66 -2.56 12.91
C ILE A 573 -6.52 -3.25 12.18
N ALA A 574 -6.85 -4.15 11.27
CA ALA A 574 -5.86 -4.93 10.53
C ALA A 574 -5.16 -4.05 9.48
N THR A 575 -3.82 -4.07 9.49
CA THR A 575 -2.96 -3.38 8.54
C THR A 575 -1.97 -4.37 7.92
N ASP A 576 -1.84 -4.34 6.60
CA ASP A 576 -0.90 -5.15 5.81
C ASP A 576 0.44 -4.43 5.55
N GLY A 577 0.67 -3.33 6.25
CA GLY A 577 1.91 -2.56 6.26
C GLY A 577 1.88 -1.55 7.40
N ARG A 578 2.65 -0.46 7.26
CA ARG A 578 2.70 0.64 8.25
C ARG A 578 1.28 1.17 8.55
N PRO A 579 0.87 1.26 9.84
CA PRO A 579 -0.41 1.87 10.20
C PRO A 579 -0.55 3.31 9.72
N ARG A 580 -1.77 3.66 9.28
CA ARG A 580 -2.13 5.05 8.98
C ARG A 580 -2.27 5.85 10.27
N VAL A 581 -1.44 6.87 10.42
CA VAL A 581 -1.33 7.69 11.64
C VAL A 581 -2.64 8.39 12.02
N ASP A 582 -3.48 8.74 11.03
CA ASP A 582 -4.74 9.46 11.23
C ASP A 582 -5.88 8.57 11.76
N VAL A 583 -5.81 7.25 11.53
CA VAL A 583 -6.94 6.34 11.77
C VAL A 583 -7.28 6.27 13.25
N TYR A 584 -6.29 6.11 14.13
CA TYR A 584 -6.52 6.06 15.57
C TYR A 584 -7.26 7.31 16.06
N GLN A 585 -6.74 8.50 15.71
CA GLN A 585 -7.31 9.76 16.15
C GLN A 585 -8.75 9.97 15.64
N ARG A 586 -9.02 9.61 14.39
CA ARG A 586 -10.37 9.71 13.80
C ARG A 586 -11.37 8.77 14.46
N VAL A 587 -10.98 7.53 14.72
CA VAL A 587 -11.82 6.54 15.43
C VAL A 587 -12.08 7.00 16.86
N ARG A 588 -11.04 7.46 17.57
CA ARG A 588 -11.13 7.97 18.94
C ARG A 588 -12.14 9.11 19.05
N VAL A 589 -12.00 10.14 18.21
CA VAL A 589 -12.90 11.31 18.24
C VAL A 589 -14.34 10.92 17.87
N HIS A 590 -14.51 10.07 16.86
CA HIS A 590 -15.84 9.71 16.36
C HIS A 590 -16.64 8.84 17.34
N PHE A 591 -15.99 7.85 17.98
CA PHE A 591 -16.64 6.91 18.90
C PHE A 591 -16.55 7.31 20.39
N ALA A 592 -15.94 8.45 20.72
CA ALA A 592 -15.97 8.97 22.09
C ALA A 592 -17.40 9.11 22.67
N PRO A 593 -18.42 9.61 21.94
CA PRO A 593 -19.79 9.66 22.44
C PRO A 593 -20.42 8.28 22.69
N ALA A 594 -19.89 7.24 22.04
CA ALA A 594 -20.31 5.86 22.19
C ALA A 594 -19.67 5.16 23.41
N ASN A 595 -18.83 5.87 24.17
CA ASN A 595 -18.01 5.35 25.28
C ASN A 595 -17.11 4.18 24.86
N LEU A 596 -16.56 4.23 23.64
CA LEU A 596 -15.47 3.34 23.25
C LEU A 596 -14.21 3.79 23.97
N ASP A 597 -13.58 2.88 24.73
CA ASP A 597 -12.33 3.19 25.43
C ASP A 597 -11.23 3.49 24.42
N ARG A 598 -10.46 4.56 24.65
CA ARG A 598 -9.32 4.94 23.80
C ARG A 598 -8.28 3.81 23.68
N THR A 599 -8.12 3.02 24.73
CA THR A 599 -7.20 1.86 24.77
C THR A 599 -7.77 0.61 24.09
N ALA A 600 -9.05 0.62 23.71
CA ALA A 600 -9.67 -0.46 22.95
C ALA A 600 -9.37 -0.37 21.45
N ILE A 601 -8.84 0.76 20.96
CA ILE A 601 -8.56 0.96 19.53
C ILE A 601 -7.13 0.48 19.25
N ASN A 602 -6.99 -0.70 18.62
CA ASN A 602 -5.71 -1.38 18.49
C ASN A 602 -5.40 -1.70 17.03
N THR A 603 -4.17 -1.45 16.60
CA THR A 603 -3.67 -1.90 15.29
C THR A 603 -3.16 -3.33 15.40
N VAL A 604 -3.26 -4.07 14.28
CA VAL A 604 -2.70 -5.41 14.15
C VAL A 604 -1.97 -5.51 12.82
N TYR A 605 -0.67 -5.75 12.87
CA TYR A 605 0.11 -6.05 11.69
C TYR A 605 -0.20 -7.48 11.24
N SER A 606 -0.87 -7.57 10.10
CA SER A 606 -1.43 -8.80 9.52
C SER A 606 -0.78 -9.05 8.17
N HIS A 607 -0.07 -10.16 8.04
CA HIS A 607 0.57 -10.57 6.79
C HIS A 607 -0.13 -11.79 6.18
N VAL A 608 0.00 -12.02 4.87
CA VAL A 608 -0.60 -13.20 4.20
C VAL A 608 -0.03 -14.52 4.75
N LEU A 609 1.22 -14.51 5.22
CA LEU A 609 1.91 -15.66 5.80
C LEU A 609 1.54 -15.89 7.28
N ASN A 610 1.10 -14.85 7.99
CA ASN A 610 0.66 -14.92 9.38
C ASN A 610 -0.30 -13.74 9.67
N PRO A 611 -1.59 -13.99 9.94
CA PRO A 611 -2.60 -12.94 10.14
C PRO A 611 -2.42 -12.05 11.37
N MET A 612 -1.51 -12.38 12.29
CA MET A 612 -1.27 -11.64 13.52
C MET A 612 0.22 -11.72 13.86
N VAL A 613 1.05 -10.92 13.18
CA VAL A 613 2.50 -10.86 13.43
C VAL A 613 2.81 -9.97 14.62
N ALA A 614 2.16 -8.81 14.72
CA ALA A 614 2.24 -7.90 15.87
C ALA A 614 0.85 -7.32 16.18
N SER A 615 0.60 -7.00 17.45
CA SER A 615 -0.71 -6.47 17.88
C SER A 615 -0.60 -5.54 19.08
N ARG A 616 -1.39 -4.47 19.06
CA ARG A 616 -1.57 -3.57 20.21
C ARG A 616 -2.64 -4.03 21.21
N SER A 617 -3.32 -5.14 20.93
CA SER A 617 -4.41 -5.64 21.77
C SER A 617 -3.97 -5.81 23.23
N TYR A 618 -4.75 -5.26 24.17
CA TYR A 618 -4.52 -5.34 25.63
C TYR A 618 -3.22 -4.70 26.14
N MET A 619 -2.56 -3.84 25.36
CA MET A 619 -1.45 -3.01 25.86
C MET A 619 -1.93 -1.91 26.83
N CYS A 620 -3.22 -1.58 26.81
CA CYS A 620 -3.84 -0.57 27.68
C CYS A 620 -3.23 0.85 27.57
N ILE A 621 -2.61 1.17 26.43
CA ILE A 621 -2.01 2.48 26.13
C ILE A 621 -2.35 2.93 24.70
N GLU A 622 -2.24 4.23 24.44
CA GLU A 622 -2.43 4.84 23.10
C GLU A 622 -1.22 4.56 22.18
N PRO A 623 -1.39 4.59 20.83
CA PRO A 623 -0.31 4.41 19.87
C PRO A 623 0.94 5.23 20.19
N VAL A 624 2.10 4.59 20.09
CA VAL A 624 3.39 5.26 20.27
C VAL A 624 3.82 5.81 18.92
N GLU A 625 4.10 7.10 18.90
CA GLU A 625 4.48 7.84 17.71
C GLU A 625 5.98 8.15 17.73
N LEU A 626 6.65 7.94 16.60
CA LEU A 626 8.03 8.32 16.37
C LEU A 626 8.13 9.22 15.15
N HIS A 627 8.89 10.32 15.27
CA HIS A 627 9.30 11.15 14.15
C HIS A 627 10.72 10.76 13.77
N LEU A 628 10.91 10.30 12.54
CA LEU A 628 12.19 9.74 12.08
C LEU A 628 12.85 10.63 11.05
N ASP A 629 14.17 10.79 11.15
CA ASP A 629 14.96 11.51 10.17
C ASP A 629 14.99 10.76 8.82
N VAL A 630 14.56 11.44 7.76
CA VAL A 630 14.42 10.84 6.42
C VAL A 630 15.81 10.59 5.79
N HIS A 631 16.83 11.35 6.15
CA HIS A 631 18.19 11.17 5.62
C HIS A 631 18.89 9.96 6.23
N ALA A 632 18.72 9.73 7.54
CA ALA A 632 19.17 8.55 8.26
C ALA A 632 18.48 7.29 7.73
N LEU A 633 17.16 7.35 7.52
CA LEU A 633 16.40 6.24 6.95
C LEU A 633 16.92 5.81 5.57
N ARG A 634 17.29 6.76 4.69
CA ARG A 634 17.90 6.43 3.39
C ARG A 634 19.21 5.64 3.51
N ARG A 635 19.87 5.69 4.66
CA ARG A 635 21.09 4.95 4.97
C ARG A 635 20.82 3.67 5.76
N GLY A 636 19.56 3.31 6.01
CA GLY A 636 19.17 2.16 6.83
C GLY A 636 19.14 2.41 8.33
N LEU A 637 19.34 3.66 8.78
CA LEU A 637 19.40 4.01 10.20
C LEU A 637 18.06 4.55 10.69
N VAL A 638 17.69 4.17 11.92
CA VAL A 638 16.49 4.63 12.62
C VAL A 638 16.93 5.68 13.63
N MET A 639 16.65 6.95 13.33
CA MET A 639 17.02 8.08 14.16
C MET A 639 15.78 8.91 14.53
N PRO A 640 15.28 8.81 15.76
CA PRO A 640 14.23 9.68 16.24
C PRO A 640 14.69 11.14 16.30
N VAL A 641 13.85 12.06 15.87
CA VAL A 641 14.10 13.50 15.86
C VAL A 641 12.93 14.27 16.47
N ASP A 642 13.19 15.51 16.87
CA ASP A 642 12.16 16.42 17.35
C ASP A 642 11.45 17.08 16.16
N PRO A 643 10.12 16.92 16.00
CA PRO A 643 9.36 17.52 14.90
C PRO A 643 9.40 19.05 14.87
N ASP A 644 9.67 19.71 16.00
CA ASP A 644 9.80 21.17 16.05
C ASP A 644 11.09 21.65 15.37
N THR A 645 12.12 20.80 15.37
CA THR A 645 13.41 21.09 14.72
C THR A 645 13.49 20.56 13.29
N GLU A 646 12.86 19.41 13.01
CA GLU A 646 12.89 18.73 11.72
C GLU A 646 11.47 18.60 11.13
N PRO A 647 10.95 19.64 10.45
CA PRO A 647 9.57 19.66 9.97
C PRO A 647 9.28 18.63 8.87
N ASN A 648 10.32 18.05 8.27
CA ASN A 648 10.22 17.02 7.24
C ASN A 648 10.36 15.59 7.79
N ALA A 649 10.38 15.41 9.12
CA ALA A 649 10.49 14.10 9.74
C ALA A 649 9.32 13.18 9.37
N LEU A 650 9.61 11.89 9.24
CA LEU A 650 8.61 10.89 8.96
C LEU A 650 7.91 10.43 10.24
N LEU A 651 6.64 10.79 10.41
CA LEU A 651 5.81 10.26 11.49
C LEU A 651 5.41 8.79 11.22
N VAL A 652 5.74 7.92 12.16
CA VAL A 652 5.32 6.51 12.17
C VAL A 652 4.66 6.14 13.51
N GLN A 653 3.79 5.14 13.47
CA GLN A 653 3.20 4.52 14.66
C GLN A 653 3.67 3.08 14.79
N ASP A 654 3.82 2.62 16.02
CA ASP A 654 4.20 1.23 16.29
C ASP A 654 3.11 0.22 15.84
N SER A 655 3.56 -1.00 15.56
CA SER A 655 2.72 -2.14 15.19
C SER A 655 2.24 -2.97 16.39
N GLY A 656 2.64 -2.59 17.61
CA GLY A 656 2.35 -3.30 18.85
C GLY A 656 3.35 -4.40 19.23
N MET A 657 2.92 -5.27 20.14
CA MET A 657 3.74 -6.33 20.73
C MET A 657 3.65 -7.64 19.94
N VAL A 658 4.69 -8.47 20.08
CA VAL A 658 4.74 -9.81 19.50
C VAL A 658 3.74 -10.74 20.21
N PRO A 659 2.84 -11.43 19.49
CA PRO A 659 1.89 -12.39 20.06
C PRO A 659 2.57 -13.58 20.73
N VAL A 660 1.82 -14.31 21.55
CA VAL A 660 2.32 -15.56 22.14
C VAL A 660 2.65 -16.59 21.07
N SER A 661 3.57 -17.51 21.39
CA SER A 661 4.04 -18.59 20.50
C SER A 661 4.54 -18.09 19.14
N THR A 662 4.98 -16.82 19.10
CA THR A 662 5.53 -16.13 17.95
C THR A 662 6.83 -15.45 18.36
N GLN A 663 7.80 -15.47 17.45
CA GLN A 663 9.08 -14.80 17.56
C GLN A 663 9.30 -13.97 16.31
N ILE A 664 9.77 -12.74 16.49
CA ILE A 664 10.20 -11.85 15.40
C ILE A 664 11.71 -11.64 15.49
N SER A 665 12.35 -11.48 14.34
CA SER A 665 13.73 -11.03 14.25
C SER A 665 13.85 -10.03 13.11
N ILE A 666 14.64 -8.98 13.32
CA ILE A 666 14.94 -8.00 12.27
C ILE A 666 16.28 -8.39 11.68
N VAL A 667 16.29 -8.68 10.38
CA VAL A 667 17.41 -9.35 9.72
C VAL A 667 17.82 -8.60 8.47
N ASN A 668 19.12 -8.42 8.27
CA ASN A 668 19.64 -7.89 7.02
C ASN A 668 19.38 -8.93 5.90
N PRO A 669 18.59 -8.59 4.86
CA PRO A 669 18.10 -9.57 3.89
C PRO A 669 19.18 -10.17 2.99
N GLU A 670 20.34 -9.51 2.87
CA GLU A 670 21.48 -9.95 2.05
C GLU A 670 22.48 -10.78 2.87
N THR A 671 22.82 -10.32 4.08
CA THR A 671 23.80 -11.01 4.94
C THR A 671 23.18 -12.08 5.83
N ASN A 672 21.85 -12.08 6.00
CA ASN A 672 21.12 -12.93 6.96
C ASN A 672 21.63 -12.81 8.40
N GLN A 673 22.21 -11.66 8.77
CA GLN A 673 22.60 -11.33 10.14
C GLN A 673 21.50 -10.54 10.83
N LEU A 674 21.38 -10.71 12.15
CA LEU A 674 20.48 -9.91 12.97
C LEU A 674 20.91 -8.43 12.92
N CYS A 675 19.95 -7.55 12.64
CA CYS A 675 20.13 -6.11 12.68
C CYS A 675 20.33 -5.63 14.14
N LEU A 676 21.08 -4.56 14.32
CA LEU A 676 21.31 -3.93 15.62
C LEU A 676 20.25 -2.85 15.91
N ASN A 677 19.93 -2.58 17.17
CA ASN A 677 19.02 -1.48 17.52
C ASN A 677 19.54 -0.17 16.90
N GLY A 678 18.67 0.56 16.19
CA GLY A 678 19.05 1.78 15.47
C GLY A 678 19.24 1.60 13.96
N GLU A 679 19.05 0.40 13.41
CA GLU A 679 18.83 0.15 11.99
C GLU A 679 17.56 -0.66 11.76
N TYR A 680 16.99 -0.59 10.56
CA TYR A 680 15.88 -1.46 10.17
C TYR A 680 16.37 -2.60 9.28
N GLY A 681 15.58 -3.66 9.20
CA GLY A 681 15.85 -4.89 8.45
C GLY A 681 14.57 -5.54 7.96
N GLU A 682 14.69 -6.69 7.31
CA GLU A 682 13.56 -7.54 6.96
C GLU A 682 12.98 -8.20 8.23
N ILE A 683 11.66 -8.19 8.34
CA ILE A 683 10.93 -8.83 9.45
C ILE A 683 10.84 -10.33 9.18
N TRP A 684 11.49 -11.12 10.03
CA TRP A 684 11.47 -12.58 9.98
C TRP A 684 10.63 -13.11 11.14
N VAL A 685 9.71 -14.03 10.85
CA VAL A 685 8.72 -14.50 11.82
C VAL A 685 8.83 -16.00 11.99
N GLN A 686 9.03 -16.46 13.22
CA GLN A 686 8.85 -17.86 13.61
C GLN A 686 7.56 -17.95 14.42
N SER A 687 6.63 -18.81 14.02
CA SER A 687 5.38 -19.05 14.75
C SER A 687 4.77 -20.36 14.30
N GLU A 688 4.09 -21.05 15.21
CA GLU A 688 3.21 -22.18 14.84
C GLU A 688 2.03 -21.75 13.97
N ALA A 689 1.65 -20.47 14.02
CA ALA A 689 0.57 -19.87 13.24
C ALA A 689 1.00 -19.42 11.83
N ASN A 690 2.27 -19.56 11.47
CA ASN A 690 2.73 -19.29 10.11
C ASN A 690 2.10 -20.27 9.12
N ALA A 691 1.85 -19.79 7.89
CA ALA A 691 1.53 -20.65 6.76
C ALA A 691 2.59 -21.75 6.59
N TYR A 692 2.19 -22.87 6.00
CA TYR A 692 3.11 -24.00 5.82
C TYR A 692 4.13 -23.73 4.71
N SER A 693 3.64 -23.25 3.56
CA SER A 693 4.45 -22.90 2.39
C SER A 693 3.63 -22.05 1.41
N PHE A 694 4.28 -21.51 0.37
CA PHE A 694 3.55 -21.11 -0.84
C PHE A 694 2.99 -22.35 -1.53
N TYR A 695 1.72 -22.31 -1.91
CA TYR A 695 1.02 -23.47 -2.43
C TYR A 695 1.35 -23.72 -3.89
N MET A 696 1.87 -24.91 -4.19
CA MET A 696 2.29 -25.34 -5.54
C MET A 696 3.30 -24.42 -6.25
N SER A 697 3.94 -23.49 -5.54
CA SER A 697 5.02 -22.69 -6.11
C SER A 697 6.23 -23.57 -6.42
N LYS A 698 6.87 -23.29 -7.56
CA LYS A 698 8.11 -23.93 -8.00
C LYS A 698 9.30 -22.98 -7.97
N GLU A 699 9.09 -21.74 -7.56
CA GLU A 699 10.15 -20.74 -7.48
C GLU A 699 11.08 -21.06 -6.31
N ARG A 700 12.41 -21.03 -6.55
CA ARG A 700 13.41 -21.29 -5.51
C ARG A 700 13.29 -20.29 -4.35
N LEU A 701 13.10 -19.01 -4.69
CA LEU A 701 12.99 -17.92 -3.73
C LEU A 701 11.82 -18.13 -2.76
N ASP A 702 10.71 -18.68 -3.25
CA ASP A 702 9.54 -19.00 -2.42
C ASP A 702 9.85 -20.07 -1.36
N ALA A 703 10.66 -21.07 -1.70
CA ALA A 703 11.12 -22.06 -0.72
C ALA A 703 12.10 -21.45 0.30
N GLU A 704 13.00 -20.57 -0.16
CA GLU A 704 13.95 -19.85 0.72
C GLU A 704 13.24 -18.95 1.72
N ARG A 705 12.12 -18.33 1.34
CA ARG A 705 11.30 -17.53 2.25
C ARG A 705 10.74 -18.31 3.43
N PHE A 706 10.53 -19.62 3.32
CA PHE A 706 10.07 -20.46 4.43
C PHE A 706 11.21 -21.16 5.19
N ASN A 707 12.46 -20.90 4.80
CA ASN A 707 13.65 -21.48 5.40
C ASN A 707 14.68 -20.40 5.77
N GLY A 708 14.21 -19.24 6.25
CA GLY A 708 15.08 -18.20 6.77
C GLY A 708 15.83 -18.71 8.01
N ARG A 709 17.16 -18.58 8.01
CA ARG A 709 18.04 -18.88 9.14
C ARG A 709 19.04 -17.75 9.31
N THR A 710 19.14 -17.24 10.53
CA THR A 710 20.11 -16.20 10.85
C THR A 710 21.50 -16.83 11.00
N ILE A 711 22.53 -16.12 10.58
CA ILE A 711 23.93 -16.60 10.69
C ILE A 711 24.43 -16.52 12.13
N ASP A 712 23.96 -15.51 12.86
CA ASP A 712 24.46 -15.08 14.16
C ASP A 712 23.39 -15.13 15.27
N GLY A 713 22.28 -15.83 15.01
CA GLY A 713 21.24 -16.20 15.98
C GLY A 713 21.23 -17.71 16.26
N ASP A 714 20.11 -18.25 16.76
CA ASP A 714 19.97 -19.69 17.00
C ASP A 714 19.81 -20.44 15.67
N PRO A 715 20.77 -21.29 15.26
CA PRO A 715 20.71 -22.00 14.00
C PRO A 715 19.57 -23.02 13.93
N ASN A 716 18.95 -23.40 15.06
CA ASN A 716 17.83 -24.33 15.10
C ASN A 716 16.48 -23.67 14.78
N VAL A 717 16.40 -22.34 14.87
CA VAL A 717 15.17 -21.61 14.62
C VAL A 717 15.01 -21.39 13.11
N ARG A 718 13.86 -21.80 12.58
CA ARG A 718 13.48 -21.58 11.19
C ARG A 718 12.44 -20.47 11.11
N TYR A 719 12.76 -19.42 10.38
CA TYR A 719 11.89 -18.27 10.18
C TYR A 719 11.19 -18.31 8.82
N VAL A 720 10.05 -17.63 8.76
CA VAL A 720 9.39 -17.20 7.54
C VAL A 720 9.73 -15.74 7.28
N ARG A 721 10.28 -15.47 6.10
CA ARG A 721 10.67 -14.14 5.59
C ARG A 721 9.42 -13.41 5.06
N THR A 722 8.99 -12.34 5.72
CA THR A 722 7.79 -11.61 5.28
C THR A 722 8.06 -10.83 3.99
N GLY A 723 9.26 -10.31 3.80
CA GLY A 723 9.61 -9.32 2.77
C GLY A 723 9.33 -7.87 3.20
N ASP A 724 8.67 -7.68 4.34
CA ASP A 724 8.40 -6.35 4.90
C ASP A 724 9.60 -5.87 5.72
N LEU A 725 9.84 -4.56 5.74
CA LEU A 725 10.91 -3.93 6.50
C LEU A 725 10.39 -3.32 7.80
N GLY A 726 11.16 -3.47 8.89
CA GLY A 726 10.83 -2.95 10.20
C GLY A 726 12.04 -2.92 11.14
N PHE A 727 11.83 -2.43 12.36
CA PHE A 727 12.81 -2.35 13.44
C PHE A 727 12.09 -2.66 14.76
#